data_AF-A0A537D1C7-F1
#
_entry.id   AF-A0A537D1C7-F1
#
_cell.length_a   1.000
_cell.length_b   1.000
_cell.length_c   1.000
_cell.angle_alpha   90.00
_cell.angle_beta   90.00
_cell.angle_gamma   90.00
#
_symmetry.space_group_name_H-M   'P 1'
#
loop_
_entity.id
_entity.type
_entity.pdbx_description
1 polymer ?
#
loop_
_entity_poly.entity_id
_entity_poly.type
_entity_poly.pdbx_seq_one_letter_code
_entity_poly.pdbx_strand_id
1 'polypeptide(L)'
;MLELSSVTLCCLDTANPELALRALRCSVSGIRFARTLFLTDRAYDAPGIDVRVVAPLESREAYSAFVLKTLVEHIDTAHVLLIQWDGYVINPAAWRTEFLTCDYIGAKWFWHTSQKEALHDAMRVGNGGFSLRSRKLLIALQDSRVELAGPEDATICRVFRPLLEREHGIVFGSEALADAFAFEVAYPIGKPFGFHGLFNFCRVVPPDEIVELTRLFTPEIARSPQLLQLGRNCMAMGQWRAAAAIFQRILDVDPTHAEGTAALATASTNAATVPTAGRNDPCPCGSGKRYKHCHGAAGASAMVGASVASEDRLKQALALHQRGAPGDMAAAEATYRDVLVREPDNALAQHFLGVIHYQRGELATALPLLERAVAARPGEAEFHNNLGLALAAADRETDALAAYRAALSLKPDHAVAWNNLGLALQARNDVRAAIDAYRHALALQPDFAHARWNLSLALLLDGQFAEGWREYDARLVLPELGRDRHRFPGPRWDGTAPAGKMLLLYPEQGLGDALQFARYATLLAEAGARCVIRCPDALAPLPATIPGVAEVSRDGEALPPYEAHLPLLSLPRVLGTTAETIPATVPYIAVSEVKRTAARATLAHAGAAPRIGLCWAGSAAHGNDRNRSLPLAALAPLFAVPGIAWFSLQQGKAAAQIAASPAADRLVPFPADAALVDTAALIAELDLIITVDTSIAHLAGALARPTWVLLPFAPDWRWQLGRDDSPWYPTLRLFRQPRPRDWQSVVARVQARLEAGALEPR
;
A
#
# COMPACT_ATOMS: atom_id res chain seq x y z
N MET A 1 25.75 -8.95 21.54
CA MET A 1 26.69 -8.05 20.84
C MET A 1 26.84 -8.62 19.45
N LEU A 2 26.53 -7.84 18.42
CA LEU A 2 26.68 -8.28 17.03
C LEU A 2 28.17 -8.27 16.66
N GLU A 3 28.65 -9.29 15.98
CA GLU A 3 30.07 -9.45 15.60
C GLU A 3 30.21 -9.33 14.07
N LEU A 4 30.98 -8.34 13.62
CA LEU A 4 31.23 -8.04 12.21
C LEU A 4 32.72 -8.07 11.91
N SER A 5 33.28 -9.28 11.97
CA SER A 5 34.72 -9.56 11.83
C SER A 5 35.31 -9.29 10.45
N SER A 6 34.49 -8.98 9.44
CA SER A 6 34.90 -8.64 8.08
C SER A 6 34.65 -7.18 7.70
N VAL A 7 34.15 -6.35 8.64
CA VAL A 7 33.71 -4.98 8.37
C VAL A 7 34.54 -3.99 9.18
N THR A 8 35.09 -2.99 8.49
CA THR A 8 35.62 -1.78 9.13
C THR A 8 34.48 -0.77 9.29
N LEU A 9 34.27 -0.27 10.50
CA LEU A 9 33.49 0.95 10.71
C LEU A 9 34.42 2.15 10.49
N CYS A 10 34.21 2.91 9.43
CA CYS A 10 35.05 4.06 9.09
C CYS A 10 34.25 5.36 9.14
N CYS A 11 34.72 6.36 9.88
CA CYS A 11 34.22 7.72 9.78
C CYS A 11 35.32 8.63 9.22
N LEU A 12 34.95 9.49 8.27
CA LEU A 12 35.83 10.50 7.70
C LEU A 12 35.23 11.88 7.96
N ASP A 13 35.84 12.65 8.86
CA ASP A 13 35.35 13.99 9.22
C ASP A 13 36.52 14.92 9.62
N THR A 14 36.66 16.01 8.88
CA THR A 14 37.65 17.08 9.13
C THR A 14 37.00 18.40 9.51
N ALA A 15 35.67 18.45 9.68
CA ALA A 15 34.95 19.67 10.05
C ALA A 15 34.43 19.61 11.49
N ASN A 16 33.86 18.47 11.89
CA ASN A 16 33.26 18.22 13.21
C ASN A 16 33.82 16.96 13.89
N PRO A 17 35.14 16.84 14.01
CA PRO A 17 35.76 15.58 14.44
C PRO A 17 35.36 15.10 15.84
N GLU A 18 35.02 15.99 16.76
CA GLU A 18 34.56 15.61 18.10
C GLU A 18 33.18 14.94 18.09
N LEU A 19 32.27 15.41 17.22
CA LEU A 19 30.94 14.83 17.05
C LEU A 19 31.05 13.44 16.40
N ALA A 20 31.87 13.34 15.36
CA ALA A 20 32.18 12.08 14.68
C ALA A 20 32.75 11.03 15.65
N LEU A 21 33.69 11.43 16.51
CA LEU A 21 34.31 10.53 17.48
C LEU A 21 33.31 10.01 18.52
N ARG A 22 32.37 10.85 18.99
CA ARG A 22 31.30 10.43 19.89
C ARG A 22 30.32 9.48 19.21
N ALA A 23 29.91 9.77 17.97
CA ALA A 23 29.04 8.90 17.18
C ALA A 23 29.67 7.51 16.94
N LEU A 24 30.98 7.45 16.69
CA LEU A 24 31.73 6.21 16.62
C LEU A 24 31.68 5.43 17.94
N ARG A 25 31.95 6.09 19.08
CA ARG A 25 31.88 5.46 20.41
C ARG A 25 30.49 4.87 20.71
N CYS A 26 29.43 5.60 20.36
CA CYS A 26 28.06 5.11 20.49
C CYS A 26 27.80 3.89 19.60
N SER A 27 28.28 3.91 18.34
CA SER A 27 28.06 2.84 17.37
C SER A 27 28.75 1.53 17.75
N VAL A 28 29.89 1.58 18.44
CA VAL A 28 30.62 0.38 18.90
C VAL A 28 30.09 -0.18 20.22
N SER A 29 29.15 0.49 20.89
CA SER A 29 28.60 0.05 22.18
C SER A 29 27.78 -1.26 22.10
N GLY A 30 27.25 -1.60 20.91
CA GLY A 30 26.43 -2.80 20.68
C GLY A 30 26.94 -3.73 19.57
N ILE A 31 27.98 -3.33 18.84
CA ILE A 31 28.53 -4.03 17.67
C ILE A 31 30.05 -4.06 17.80
N ARG A 32 30.63 -5.25 17.65
CA ARG A 32 32.07 -5.43 17.53
C ARG A 32 32.44 -5.52 16.05
N PHE A 33 33.10 -4.48 15.55
CA PHE A 33 33.67 -4.46 14.21
C PHE A 33 35.07 -5.05 14.21
N ALA A 34 35.54 -5.51 13.05
CA ALA A 34 36.93 -5.93 12.87
C ALA A 34 37.91 -4.79 13.19
N ARG A 35 37.52 -3.57 12.79
CA ARG A 35 38.27 -2.35 13.03
C ARG A 35 37.31 -1.17 13.11
N THR A 36 37.61 -0.22 13.98
CA THR A 36 36.94 1.08 14.03
C THR A 36 37.97 2.15 13.70
N LEU A 37 37.77 2.82 12.57
CA LEU A 37 38.70 3.76 11.96
C LEU A 37 38.09 5.17 11.94
N PHE A 38 38.88 6.14 12.37
CA PHE A 38 38.53 7.55 12.29
C PHE A 38 39.59 8.32 11.50
N LEU A 39 39.21 8.84 10.33
CA LEU A 39 40.04 9.66 9.46
C LEU A 39 39.69 11.13 9.70
N THR A 40 40.65 11.94 10.10
CA THR A 40 40.42 13.34 10.46
C THR A 40 41.69 14.20 10.26
N ASP A 41 41.58 15.53 10.32
CA ASP A 41 42.70 16.46 10.13
C ASP A 41 43.55 16.66 11.39
N ARG A 42 43.15 16.06 12.53
CA ARG A 42 43.78 16.26 13.85
C ARG A 42 43.94 14.96 14.62
N ALA A 43 44.93 14.90 15.50
CA ALA A 43 45.12 13.75 16.38
C ALA A 43 44.11 13.77 17.54
N TYR A 44 43.55 12.60 17.86
CA TYR A 44 42.68 12.38 19.02
C TYR A 44 43.15 11.15 19.80
N ASP A 45 43.11 11.25 21.13
CA ASP A 45 43.27 10.09 22.00
C ASP A 45 41.90 9.43 22.22
N ALA A 46 41.70 8.27 21.62
CA ALA A 46 40.43 7.56 21.63
C ALA A 46 40.65 6.04 21.78
N PRO A 47 40.64 5.51 23.01
CA PRO A 47 40.83 4.09 23.26
C PRO A 47 39.86 3.23 22.44
N GLY A 48 40.39 2.26 21.69
CA GLY A 48 39.61 1.34 20.86
C GLY A 48 39.19 1.88 19.48
N ILE A 49 39.60 3.10 19.13
CA ILE A 49 39.37 3.69 17.79
C ILE A 49 40.74 4.00 17.17
N ASP A 50 41.02 3.47 15.99
CA ASP A 50 42.23 3.78 15.22
C ASP A 50 42.05 5.14 14.56
N VAL A 51 42.74 6.16 15.06
CA VAL A 51 42.68 7.54 14.53
C VAL A 51 43.85 7.77 13.57
N ARG A 52 43.55 8.17 12.33
CA ARG A 52 44.56 8.52 11.31
C ARG A 52 44.38 9.95 10.85
N VAL A 53 45.49 10.67 10.83
CA VAL A 53 45.54 12.05 10.35
C VAL A 53 45.62 12.05 8.82
N VAL A 54 44.68 12.73 8.18
CA VAL A 54 44.59 12.96 6.73
C VAL A 54 44.62 14.46 6.43
N ALA A 55 44.79 14.83 5.16
CA ALA A 55 44.70 16.23 4.75
C ALA A 55 43.28 16.77 5.01
N PRO A 56 43.13 18.05 5.40
CA PRO A 56 41.82 18.68 5.55
C PRO A 56 40.98 18.58 4.27
N LEU A 57 39.70 18.22 4.42
CA LEU A 57 38.74 18.14 3.32
C LEU A 57 37.85 19.38 3.36
N GLU A 58 38.24 20.39 2.57
CA GLU A 58 37.62 21.72 2.59
C GLU A 58 36.36 21.84 1.71
N SER A 59 36.01 20.78 0.96
CA SER A 59 34.86 20.77 0.05
C SER A 59 34.27 19.39 -0.12
N ARG A 60 33.03 19.33 -0.61
CA ARG A 60 32.35 18.08 -0.95
C ARG A 60 33.08 17.35 -2.08
N GLU A 61 33.67 18.09 -3.01
CA GLU A 61 34.46 17.56 -4.11
C GLU A 61 35.74 16.90 -3.59
N ALA A 62 36.44 17.54 -2.64
CA ALA A 62 37.62 16.97 -1.99
C ALA A 62 37.28 15.69 -1.22
N TYR A 63 36.17 15.70 -0.47
CA TYR A 63 35.66 14.51 0.21
C TYR A 63 35.34 13.38 -0.79
N SER A 64 34.62 13.71 -1.86
CA SER A 64 34.24 12.74 -2.89
C SER A 64 35.47 12.12 -3.57
N ALA A 65 36.45 12.96 -3.91
CA ALA A 65 37.72 12.52 -4.49
C ALA A 65 38.49 11.59 -3.53
N PHE A 66 38.60 11.96 -2.26
CA PHE A 66 39.23 11.11 -1.24
C PHE A 66 38.53 9.76 -1.15
N VAL A 67 37.20 9.76 -1.10
CA VAL A 67 36.38 8.55 -0.99
C VAL A 67 36.50 7.65 -2.23
N LEU A 68 36.65 8.23 -3.43
CA LEU A 68 36.83 7.47 -4.67
C LEU A 68 38.24 6.91 -4.83
N LYS A 69 39.28 7.68 -4.49
CA LYS A 69 40.66 7.40 -4.90
C LYS A 69 41.60 7.08 -3.75
N THR A 70 41.37 7.59 -2.55
CA THR A 70 42.31 7.45 -1.43
C THR A 70 41.82 6.49 -0.35
N LEU A 71 40.50 6.40 -0.12
CA LEU A 71 39.94 5.58 0.96
C LEU A 71 40.42 4.11 0.93
N VAL A 72 40.67 3.54 -0.25
CA VAL A 72 41.15 2.16 -0.42
C VAL A 72 42.46 1.87 0.33
N GLU A 73 43.33 2.88 0.48
CA GLU A 73 44.63 2.76 1.17
C GLU A 73 44.47 2.51 2.67
N HIS A 74 43.31 2.88 3.23
CA HIS A 74 43.03 2.77 4.66
C HIS A 74 42.21 1.53 5.02
N ILE A 75 41.66 0.81 4.04
CA ILE A 75 40.73 -0.31 4.25
C ILE A 75 41.37 -1.66 3.88
N ASP A 76 41.56 -2.49 4.90
CA ASP A 76 42.13 -3.84 4.84
C ASP A 76 41.09 -4.96 5.01
N THR A 77 39.87 -4.64 5.45
CA THR A 77 38.76 -5.58 5.62
C THR A 77 37.98 -5.82 4.32
N ALA A 78 37.15 -6.87 4.29
CA ALA A 78 36.34 -7.21 3.11
C ALA A 78 35.31 -6.11 2.76
N HIS A 79 34.74 -5.49 3.79
CA HIS A 79 33.80 -4.39 3.66
C HIS A 79 34.17 -3.22 4.56
N VAL A 80 33.74 -2.02 4.18
CA VAL A 80 33.73 -0.82 5.00
C VAL A 80 32.32 -0.28 5.08
N LEU A 81 31.86 -0.02 6.30
CA LEU A 81 30.70 0.82 6.53
C LEU A 81 31.22 2.25 6.74
N LEU A 82 31.05 3.09 5.72
CA LEU A 82 31.52 4.47 5.72
C LEU A 82 30.44 5.39 6.29
N ILE A 83 30.75 6.06 7.40
CA ILE A 83 29.98 7.16 7.98
C ILE A 83 30.43 8.48 7.35
N GLN A 84 29.47 9.29 6.93
CA GLN A 84 29.72 10.57 6.30
C GLN A 84 29.67 11.75 7.28
N TRP A 85 29.94 12.95 6.75
CA TRP A 85 30.19 14.26 7.40
C TRP A 85 29.18 14.70 8.48
N ASP A 86 28.12 13.95 8.66
CA ASP A 86 26.97 14.23 9.51
C ASP A 86 26.82 13.28 10.72
N GLY A 87 27.83 12.44 10.99
CA GLY A 87 28.10 11.85 12.32
C GLY A 87 26.93 11.12 12.97
N TYR A 88 26.80 9.81 12.71
CA TYR A 88 25.57 9.06 13.03
C TYR A 88 25.81 7.76 13.82
N VAL A 89 24.77 7.31 14.56
CA VAL A 89 24.81 6.10 15.41
C VAL A 89 24.14 4.91 14.74
N ILE A 90 24.85 3.78 14.69
CA ILE A 90 24.35 2.52 14.12
C ILE A 90 23.43 1.81 15.10
N ASN A 91 22.27 1.37 14.61
CA ASN A 91 21.42 0.45 15.37
C ASN A 91 21.86 -1.02 15.13
N PRO A 92 22.36 -1.74 16.15
CA PRO A 92 22.74 -3.15 16.01
C PRO A 92 21.59 -4.05 15.54
N ALA A 93 20.34 -3.73 15.86
CA ALA A 93 19.18 -4.54 15.49
C ALA A 93 18.79 -4.41 14.01
N ALA A 94 19.31 -3.39 13.32
CA ALA A 94 19.06 -3.16 11.89
C ALA A 94 20.00 -3.98 10.99
N TRP A 95 21.08 -4.53 11.54
CA TRP A 95 22.06 -5.27 10.76
C TRP A 95 21.51 -6.59 10.23
N ARG A 96 21.76 -6.84 8.94
CA ARG A 96 21.41 -8.07 8.23
C ARG A 96 22.64 -8.61 7.53
N THR A 97 22.90 -9.90 7.65
CA THR A 97 24.09 -10.53 7.05
C THR A 97 24.04 -10.43 5.52
N GLU A 98 22.84 -10.38 4.95
CA GLU A 98 22.56 -10.19 3.53
C GLU A 98 23.19 -8.91 2.97
N PHE A 99 23.44 -7.87 3.80
CA PHE A 99 24.12 -6.65 3.35
C PHE A 99 25.52 -6.94 2.83
N LEU A 100 26.20 -7.95 3.38
CA LEU A 100 27.55 -8.35 2.97
C LEU A 100 27.58 -9.09 1.63
N THR A 101 26.42 -9.41 1.04
CA THR A 101 26.34 -10.04 -0.29
C THR A 101 26.51 -9.04 -1.43
N CYS A 102 26.51 -7.74 -1.13
CA CYS A 102 26.68 -6.68 -2.11
C CYS A 102 28.03 -5.96 -1.96
N ASP A 103 28.48 -5.38 -3.06
CA ASP A 103 29.67 -4.54 -3.15
C ASP A 103 29.35 -3.06 -2.87
N TYR A 104 28.11 -2.63 -3.09
CA TYR A 104 27.62 -1.30 -2.72
C TYR A 104 26.17 -1.33 -2.26
N ILE A 105 25.89 -0.74 -1.10
CA ILE A 105 24.52 -0.44 -0.63
C ILE A 105 24.51 0.98 -0.03
N GLY A 106 23.53 1.79 -0.42
CA GLY A 106 23.28 3.13 0.11
C GLY A 106 21.80 3.32 0.48
N ALA A 107 21.42 4.55 0.85
CA ALA A 107 20.05 4.95 1.15
C ALA A 107 19.27 5.41 -0.10
N LYS A 108 17.96 5.26 -0.10
CA LYS A 108 17.10 5.73 -1.19
C LYS A 108 17.01 7.26 -1.21
N TRP A 109 17.06 7.89 -2.39
CA TRP A 109 16.82 9.33 -2.54
C TRP A 109 15.32 9.64 -2.59
N PHE A 110 14.81 10.42 -1.64
CA PHE A 110 13.38 10.76 -1.56
C PHE A 110 13.01 12.13 -2.19
N TRP A 111 13.99 12.96 -2.57
CA TRP A 111 13.79 14.38 -2.92
C TRP A 111 13.83 14.71 -4.43
N HIS A 112 14.26 13.79 -5.31
CA HIS A 112 14.25 14.03 -6.75
C HIS A 112 12.96 13.47 -7.40
N THR A 113 11.89 14.26 -7.35
CA THR A 113 10.61 14.01 -8.06
C THR A 113 10.30 15.08 -9.11
N SER A 114 11.31 15.75 -9.68
CA SER A 114 11.08 16.56 -10.88
C SER A 114 10.87 15.65 -12.09
N GLN A 115 9.69 15.75 -12.71
CA GLN A 115 9.26 14.98 -13.90
C GLN A 115 10.17 15.11 -15.14
N LYS A 116 11.26 15.89 -15.10
CA LYS A 116 12.13 16.15 -16.27
C LYS A 116 13.28 15.14 -16.48
N GLU A 117 13.54 14.22 -15.56
CA GLU A 117 14.66 13.26 -15.67
C GLU A 117 14.16 11.81 -15.55
N ALA A 118 13.08 11.48 -16.25
CA ALA A 118 12.49 10.14 -16.27
C ALA A 118 13.17 9.17 -17.27
N LEU A 119 14.36 9.50 -17.76
CA LEU A 119 15.10 8.68 -18.73
C LEU A 119 16.35 8.11 -18.05
N HIS A 120 16.35 6.78 -17.87
CA HIS A 120 17.50 5.90 -17.59
C HIS A 120 18.02 5.62 -16.16
N ASP A 121 17.25 5.76 -15.08
CA ASP A 121 17.82 5.47 -13.75
C ASP A 121 17.12 4.33 -13.00
N ALA A 122 17.67 3.12 -13.16
CA ALA A 122 17.15 1.85 -12.63
C ALA A 122 17.56 1.53 -11.17
N MET A 123 18.21 2.46 -10.45
CA MET A 123 18.28 2.44 -8.99
C MET A 123 18.43 3.86 -8.45
N ARG A 124 17.50 4.28 -7.60
CA ARG A 124 17.57 5.57 -6.89
C ARG A 124 18.23 5.43 -5.52
N VAL A 125 19.37 4.75 -5.50
CA VAL A 125 20.11 4.48 -4.26
C VAL A 125 21.37 5.31 -4.28
N GLY A 126 21.41 6.33 -3.44
CA GLY A 126 22.63 7.10 -3.19
C GLY A 126 22.92 7.13 -1.71
N ASN A 127 23.71 8.08 -1.26
CA ASN A 127 24.30 8.01 0.06
C ASN A 127 23.58 8.98 1.00
N GLY A 128 22.74 8.41 1.87
CA GLY A 128 22.10 9.11 2.98
C GLY A 128 22.88 8.76 4.25
N GLY A 129 23.97 9.47 4.52
CA GLY A 129 24.73 9.39 5.77
C GLY A 129 25.65 8.17 5.95
N PHE A 130 25.29 7.03 5.37
CA PHE A 130 26.12 5.82 5.37
C PHE A 130 26.08 5.11 4.03
N SER A 131 27.17 4.42 3.73
CA SER A 131 27.21 3.41 2.66
C SER A 131 28.02 2.21 3.10
N LEU A 132 27.54 1.02 2.78
CA LEU A 132 28.35 -0.19 2.84
C LEU A 132 29.05 -0.35 1.50
N ARG A 133 30.36 -0.54 1.54
CA ARG A 133 31.21 -0.70 0.36
C ARG A 133 32.11 -1.90 0.55
N SER A 134 32.22 -2.76 -0.45
CA SER A 134 33.25 -3.79 -0.42
C SER A 134 34.61 -3.19 -0.78
N ARG A 135 35.68 -3.84 -0.33
CA ARG A 135 37.04 -3.52 -0.77
C ARG A 135 37.21 -3.77 -2.27
N LYS A 136 36.48 -4.74 -2.82
CA LYS A 136 36.42 -5.01 -4.26
C LYS A 136 35.92 -3.78 -5.04
N LEU A 137 34.87 -3.11 -4.56
CA LEU A 137 34.44 -1.83 -5.12
C LEU A 137 35.54 -0.77 -5.03
N LEU A 138 36.14 -0.58 -3.87
CA LEU A 138 37.18 0.45 -3.69
C LEU A 138 38.38 0.26 -4.63
N ILE A 139 38.74 -0.99 -4.94
CA ILE A 139 39.74 -1.32 -5.97
C ILE A 139 39.22 -0.99 -7.38
N ALA A 140 37.99 -1.38 -7.70
CA ALA A 140 37.39 -1.08 -9.01
C ALA A 140 37.32 0.43 -9.28
N LEU A 141 37.12 1.25 -8.25
CA LEU A 141 37.14 2.71 -8.36
C LEU A 141 38.52 3.29 -8.71
N GLN A 142 39.61 2.50 -8.65
CA GLN A 142 40.94 2.92 -9.13
C GLN A 142 41.10 2.84 -10.65
N ASP A 143 40.12 2.28 -11.37
CA ASP A 143 40.08 2.33 -12.82
C ASP A 143 40.23 3.78 -13.31
N SER A 144 41.16 4.01 -14.24
CA SER A 144 41.48 5.36 -14.72
C SER A 144 40.31 6.02 -15.46
N ARG A 145 39.33 5.23 -15.91
CA ARG A 145 38.10 5.75 -16.55
C ARG A 145 37.08 6.28 -15.55
N VAL A 146 37.18 5.87 -14.28
CA VAL A 146 36.25 6.32 -13.23
C VAL A 146 36.75 7.66 -12.70
N GLU A 147 36.23 8.74 -13.27
CA GLU A 147 36.51 10.12 -12.86
C GLU A 147 35.36 10.68 -12.01
N LEU A 148 35.61 11.70 -11.21
CA LEU A 148 34.57 12.33 -10.40
C LEU A 148 33.59 13.09 -11.30
N ALA A 149 32.35 12.61 -11.41
CA ALA A 149 31.32 13.13 -12.32
C ALA A 149 30.11 13.72 -11.57
N GLY A 150 30.36 14.31 -10.41
CA GLY A 150 29.37 14.78 -9.44
C GLY A 150 29.71 14.29 -8.03
N PRO A 151 28.75 14.26 -7.10
CA PRO A 151 28.90 13.57 -5.83
C PRO A 151 29.38 12.12 -6.00
N GLU A 152 30.10 11.59 -5.01
CA GLU A 152 30.71 10.27 -5.07
C GLU A 152 29.68 9.17 -5.34
N ASP A 153 28.50 9.26 -4.75
CA ASP A 153 27.42 8.29 -4.88
C ASP A 153 26.76 8.35 -6.26
N ALA A 154 26.54 9.55 -6.81
CA ALA A 154 26.09 9.72 -8.19
C ALA A 154 27.12 9.14 -9.18
N THR A 155 28.41 9.39 -8.91
CA THR A 155 29.51 8.86 -9.73
C THR A 155 29.50 7.33 -9.73
N ILE A 156 29.37 6.71 -8.55
CA ILE A 156 29.35 5.24 -8.39
C ILE A 156 28.07 4.62 -8.97
N CYS A 157 26.90 5.14 -8.61
CA CYS A 157 25.62 4.47 -8.87
C CYS A 157 24.99 4.81 -10.21
N ARG A 158 25.23 6.00 -10.75
CA ARG A 158 24.59 6.49 -11.97
C ARG A 158 25.54 6.49 -13.15
N VAL A 159 26.69 7.13 -12.98
CA VAL A 159 27.61 7.39 -14.09
C VAL A 159 28.39 6.13 -14.45
N PHE A 160 29.06 5.51 -13.47
CA PHE A 160 29.97 4.40 -13.72
C PHE A 160 29.43 3.03 -13.35
N ARG A 161 28.19 2.92 -12.88
CA ARG A 161 27.59 1.62 -12.55
C ARG A 161 27.67 0.58 -13.68
N PRO A 162 27.32 0.89 -14.95
CA PRO A 162 27.41 -0.10 -16.02
C PRO A 162 28.84 -0.60 -16.27
N LEU A 163 29.85 0.25 -16.05
CA LEU A 163 31.25 -0.13 -16.12
C LEU A 163 31.63 -1.06 -14.95
N LEU A 164 31.26 -0.66 -13.74
CA LEU A 164 31.54 -1.40 -12.51
C LEU A 164 30.87 -2.78 -12.49
N GLU A 165 29.63 -2.90 -12.93
CA GLU A 165 28.91 -4.17 -13.02
C GLU A 165 29.51 -5.10 -14.09
N ARG A 166 29.76 -4.57 -15.30
CA ARG A 166 30.18 -5.42 -16.43
C ARG A 166 31.65 -5.83 -16.37
N GLU A 167 32.54 -4.92 -15.99
CA GLU A 167 33.98 -5.15 -16.09
C GLU A 167 34.63 -5.53 -14.76
N HIS A 168 34.05 -5.07 -13.65
CA HIS A 168 34.57 -5.34 -12.30
C HIS A 168 33.65 -6.27 -11.49
N GLY A 169 32.52 -6.70 -12.09
CA GLY A 169 31.56 -7.62 -11.47
C GLY A 169 30.93 -7.07 -10.20
N ILE A 170 30.87 -5.75 -10.02
CA ILE A 170 30.36 -5.11 -8.81
C ILE A 170 28.87 -5.39 -8.65
N VAL A 171 28.47 -5.90 -7.48
CA VAL A 171 27.08 -6.18 -7.14
C VAL A 171 26.49 -5.02 -6.34
N PHE A 172 25.54 -4.32 -6.93
CA PHE A 172 24.77 -3.29 -6.24
C PHE A 172 23.57 -3.89 -5.50
N GLY A 173 23.30 -3.42 -4.29
CA GLY A 173 22.14 -3.86 -3.51
C GLY A 173 20.82 -3.53 -4.20
N SER A 174 19.84 -4.43 -4.09
CA SER A 174 18.49 -4.19 -4.62
C SER A 174 17.80 -3.03 -3.89
N GLU A 175 16.75 -2.45 -4.50
CA GLU A 175 15.96 -1.41 -3.81
C GLU A 175 15.35 -1.94 -2.50
N ALA A 176 14.91 -3.19 -2.45
CA ALA A 176 14.38 -3.80 -1.22
C ALA A 176 15.45 -3.95 -0.12
N LEU A 177 16.68 -4.30 -0.50
CA LEU A 177 17.81 -4.37 0.45
C LEU A 177 18.24 -2.98 0.89
N ALA A 178 18.23 -2.01 -0.02
CA ALA A 178 18.45 -0.61 0.26
C ALA A 178 17.36 -0.03 1.18
N ASP A 179 16.09 -0.43 1.04
CA ASP A 179 15.00 0.00 1.93
C ASP A 179 15.21 -0.53 3.36
N ALA A 180 15.69 -1.77 3.52
CA ALA A 180 16.08 -2.31 4.82
C ALA A 180 17.35 -1.66 5.42
N PHE A 181 18.21 -1.11 4.56
CA PHE A 181 19.40 -0.35 4.93
C PHE A 181 19.08 1.13 5.22
N ALA A 182 18.01 1.66 4.62
CA ALA A 182 17.59 3.06 4.68
C ALA A 182 16.62 3.35 5.84
N PHE A 183 16.23 4.61 5.92
CA PHE A 183 15.31 5.20 6.90
C PHE A 183 13.88 4.64 6.74
N GLU A 184 13.27 4.18 7.83
CA GLU A 184 11.81 4.36 7.99
C GLU A 184 11.57 5.81 8.41
N VAL A 185 10.63 6.50 7.76
CA VAL A 185 10.04 7.74 8.29
C VAL A 185 9.23 7.39 9.54
N ALA A 186 9.94 7.11 10.63
CA ALA A 186 9.35 6.77 11.91
C ALA A 186 9.15 8.06 12.70
N TYR A 187 7.89 8.40 12.95
CA TYR A 187 7.49 9.12 14.15
C TYR A 187 8.06 8.38 15.39
N PRO A 188 8.20 9.05 16.56
CA PRO A 188 9.10 8.65 17.63
C PRO A 188 8.68 7.41 18.44
N ILE A 189 7.68 6.66 17.98
CA ILE A 189 7.02 5.61 18.76
C ILE A 189 7.22 4.26 18.06
N GLY A 190 8.47 3.78 18.04
CA GLY A 190 8.85 2.47 17.51
C GLY A 190 10.31 2.13 17.81
N LYS A 191 10.71 0.86 17.75
CA LYS A 191 12.15 0.51 17.66
C LYS A 191 12.63 0.99 16.29
N PRO A 192 13.73 1.74 16.16
CA PRO A 192 14.16 2.20 14.84
C PRO A 192 14.56 0.97 14.04
N PHE A 193 14.07 0.81 12.83
CA PHE A 193 14.67 -0.10 11.86
C PHE A 193 15.49 0.77 10.89
N GLY A 194 16.82 0.60 10.86
CA GLY A 194 17.70 1.32 9.91
C GLY A 194 18.97 1.94 10.50
N PHE A 195 19.79 2.51 9.60
CA PHE A 195 21.15 3.00 9.87
C PHE A 195 21.27 4.52 10.07
N HIS A 196 20.22 5.33 9.91
CA HIS A 196 20.33 6.81 9.86
C HIS A 196 20.14 7.54 11.21
N GLY A 197 20.94 8.59 11.47
CA GLY A 197 21.36 8.94 12.82
C GLY A 197 20.71 10.09 13.61
N LEU A 198 19.94 11.07 13.10
CA LEU A 198 19.38 12.13 13.99
C LEU A 198 18.32 11.61 14.99
N PHE A 199 17.55 10.59 14.61
CA PHE A 199 16.56 9.97 15.50
C PHE A 199 17.21 9.00 16.51
N ASN A 200 18.20 8.22 16.06
CA ASN A 200 18.97 7.35 16.95
C ASN A 200 19.83 8.16 17.92
N PHE A 201 20.34 9.31 17.50
CA PHE A 201 21.18 10.19 18.31
C PHE A 201 20.50 10.57 19.62
N CYS A 202 19.27 11.09 19.55
CA CYS A 202 18.53 11.46 20.75
C CYS A 202 18.10 10.25 21.60
N ARG A 203 18.14 9.01 21.10
CA ARG A 203 17.84 7.81 21.90
C ARG A 203 19.04 7.21 22.59
N VAL A 204 20.23 7.41 22.04
CA VAL A 204 21.47 6.76 22.50
C VAL A 204 22.36 7.75 23.25
N VAL A 205 22.33 9.04 22.88
CA VAL A 205 23.07 10.09 23.56
C VAL A 205 22.23 10.66 24.70
N PRO A 206 22.73 10.68 25.95
CA PRO A 206 22.01 11.27 27.08
C PRO A 206 21.62 12.74 26.81
N PRO A 207 20.43 13.19 27.23
CA PRO A 207 19.98 14.56 26.98
C PRO A 207 20.96 15.65 27.45
N ASP A 208 21.64 15.43 28.57
CA ASP A 208 22.63 16.38 29.11
C ASP A 208 23.86 16.50 28.18
N GLU A 209 24.28 15.40 27.56
CA GLU A 209 25.37 15.41 26.58
C GLU A 209 24.94 16.12 25.28
N ILE A 210 23.68 15.99 24.86
CA ILE A 210 23.13 16.75 23.73
C ILE A 210 23.17 18.26 24.04
N VAL A 211 22.82 18.66 25.27
CA VAL A 211 22.90 20.06 25.72
C VAL A 211 24.34 20.59 25.69
N GLU A 212 25.33 19.78 26.05
CA GLU A 212 26.73 20.18 25.94
C GLU A 212 27.15 20.37 24.48
N LEU A 213 26.71 19.49 23.60
CA LEU A 213 27.05 19.52 22.18
C LEU A 213 26.50 20.73 21.45
N THR A 214 25.35 21.28 21.86
CA THR A 214 24.82 22.49 21.22
C THR A 214 25.77 23.68 21.28
N ARG A 215 26.67 23.71 22.28
CA ARG A 215 27.71 24.73 22.43
C ARG A 215 28.84 24.61 21.40
N LEU A 216 29.04 23.41 20.87
CA LEU A 216 30.08 23.09 19.90
C LEU A 216 29.57 23.25 18.46
N PHE A 217 28.25 23.33 18.24
CA PHE A 217 27.67 23.49 16.91
C PHE A 217 28.01 24.87 16.34
N THR A 218 28.69 24.90 15.19
CA THR A 218 29.03 26.12 14.47
C THR A 218 27.78 26.87 13.97
N PRO A 219 27.88 28.14 13.58
CA PRO A 219 26.77 28.87 12.96
C PRO A 219 26.18 28.16 11.73
N GLU A 220 26.99 27.44 10.96
CA GLU A 220 26.55 26.67 9.81
C GLU A 220 25.65 25.51 10.23
N ILE A 221 26.02 24.76 11.28
CA ILE A 221 25.21 23.68 11.84
C ILE A 221 23.93 24.24 12.47
N ALA A 222 24.02 25.39 13.15
CA ALA A 222 22.87 26.05 13.75
C ALA A 222 21.79 26.44 12.73
N ARG A 223 22.18 26.76 11.49
CA ARG A 223 21.25 27.06 10.38
C ARG A 223 20.81 25.81 9.61
N SER A 224 21.32 24.63 9.95
CA SER A 224 21.03 23.42 9.20
C SER A 224 19.60 22.89 9.45
N PRO A 225 18.91 22.39 8.42
CA PRO A 225 17.61 21.74 8.61
C PRO A 225 17.70 20.47 9.46
N GLN A 226 18.87 19.85 9.55
CA GLN A 226 19.16 18.68 10.38
C GLN A 226 19.06 19.00 11.88
N LEU A 227 19.61 20.14 12.31
CA LEU A 227 19.55 20.54 13.72
C LEU A 227 18.11 20.89 14.16
N LEU A 228 17.35 21.55 13.27
CA LEU A 228 15.92 21.79 13.48
C LEU A 228 15.16 20.48 13.68
N GLN A 229 15.44 19.47 12.85
CA GLN A 229 14.84 18.14 12.97
C GLN A 229 15.27 17.42 14.26
N LEU A 230 16.53 17.57 14.72
CA LEU A 230 16.97 17.02 16.01
C LEU A 230 16.15 17.61 17.16
N GLY A 231 15.92 18.92 17.15
CA GLY A 231 15.10 19.61 18.16
C GLY A 231 13.68 19.06 18.21
N ARG A 232 13.04 18.85 17.05
CA ARG A 232 11.70 18.24 16.94
C ARG A 232 11.68 16.83 17.52
N ASN A 233 12.70 16.02 17.22
CA ASN A 233 12.82 14.66 17.74
C ASN A 233 12.97 14.64 19.27
N CYS A 234 13.80 15.52 19.84
CA CYS A 234 13.95 15.66 21.29
C CYS A 234 12.64 16.07 21.96
N MET A 235 11.88 17.01 21.39
CA MET A 235 10.54 17.36 21.89
C MET A 235 9.60 16.16 21.90
N ALA A 236 9.55 15.44 20.78
CA ALA A 236 8.63 14.34 20.61
C ALA A 236 8.95 13.13 21.52
N MET A 237 10.18 13.03 22.03
CA MET A 237 10.59 12.04 23.03
C MET A 237 10.57 12.56 24.47
N GLY A 238 10.07 13.77 24.71
CA GLY A 238 10.02 14.37 26.04
C GLY A 238 11.38 14.80 26.60
N GLN A 239 12.41 14.92 25.78
CA GLN A 239 13.74 15.41 26.15
C GLN A 239 13.77 16.94 26.12
N TRP A 240 12.93 17.56 26.94
CA TRP A 240 12.61 18.99 26.87
C TRP A 240 13.83 19.89 27.06
N ARG A 241 14.77 19.52 27.93
CA ARG A 241 16.03 20.28 28.14
C ARG A 241 16.93 20.28 26.91
N ALA A 242 17.12 19.12 26.27
CA ALA A 242 17.92 19.01 25.05
C ALA A 242 17.26 19.76 23.89
N ALA A 243 15.94 19.61 23.73
CA ALA A 243 15.17 20.36 22.75
C ALA A 243 15.31 21.88 22.94
N ALA A 244 15.15 22.37 24.18
CA ALA A 244 15.29 23.79 24.48
C ALA A 244 16.70 24.31 24.14
N ALA A 245 17.75 23.57 24.50
CA ALA A 245 19.13 23.95 24.17
C ALA A 245 19.39 23.99 22.65
N ILE A 246 18.78 23.07 21.89
CA ILE A 246 18.89 23.04 20.42
C ILE A 246 18.20 24.25 19.80
N PHE A 247 16.94 24.53 20.16
CA PHE A 247 16.21 25.66 19.59
C PHE A 247 16.81 27.00 20.02
N GLN A 248 17.33 27.08 21.25
CA GLN A 248 18.09 28.25 21.69
C GLN A 248 19.31 28.48 20.79
N ARG A 249 20.08 27.42 20.49
CA ARG A 249 21.25 27.54 19.61
C ARG A 249 20.89 28.02 18.20
N ILE A 250 19.76 27.56 17.65
CA ILE A 250 19.24 28.03 16.35
C ILE A 250 18.95 29.54 16.41
N LEU A 251 18.26 29.99 17.46
CA LEU A 251 17.87 31.40 17.62
C LEU A 251 19.04 32.34 17.95
N ASP A 252 20.10 31.83 18.58
CA ASP A 252 21.34 32.59 18.80
C ASP A 252 22.00 33.00 17.46
N VAL A 253 21.73 32.24 16.38
CA VAL A 253 22.33 32.43 15.05
C VAL A 253 21.32 33.01 14.04
N ASP A 254 20.04 32.67 14.16
CA ASP A 254 18.92 33.24 13.40
C ASP A 254 17.76 33.61 14.35
N PRO A 255 17.77 34.84 14.92
CA PRO A 255 16.74 35.30 15.83
C PRO A 255 15.33 35.39 15.20
N THR A 256 15.24 35.35 13.87
CA THR A 256 13.98 35.47 13.12
C THR A 256 13.34 34.13 12.78
N HIS A 257 13.96 33.01 13.20
CA HIS A 257 13.50 31.67 12.86
C HIS A 257 12.17 31.32 13.55
N ALA A 258 11.06 31.58 12.85
CA ALA A 258 9.69 31.51 13.39
C ALA A 258 9.36 30.18 14.10
N GLU A 259 9.76 29.05 13.52
CA GLU A 259 9.52 27.74 14.13
C GLU A 259 10.37 27.50 15.38
N GLY A 260 11.61 27.98 15.40
CA GLY A 260 12.52 27.82 16.54
C GLY A 260 12.01 28.59 17.74
N THR A 261 11.46 29.79 17.52
CA THR A 261 10.82 30.62 18.54
C THR A 261 9.62 29.92 19.18
N ALA A 262 8.72 29.35 18.37
CA ALA A 262 7.56 28.63 18.87
C ALA A 262 7.97 27.36 19.64
N ALA A 263 8.90 26.58 19.08
CA ALA A 263 9.36 25.33 19.66
C ALA A 263 10.16 25.54 20.97
N LEU A 264 10.99 26.59 21.06
CA LEU A 264 11.72 26.95 22.27
C LEU A 264 10.77 27.31 23.42
N ALA A 265 9.70 28.06 23.16
CA ALA A 265 8.71 28.41 24.17
C ALA A 265 8.05 27.15 24.76
N THR A 266 7.65 26.21 23.91
CA THR A 266 7.07 24.92 24.32
C THR A 266 8.09 24.06 25.07
N ALA A 267 9.32 23.93 24.55
CA ALA A 267 10.36 23.11 25.16
C ALA A 267 10.79 23.66 26.53
N SER A 268 10.95 24.97 26.67
CA SER A 268 11.35 25.62 27.92
C SER A 268 10.27 25.51 29.00
N THR A 269 9.00 25.66 28.62
CA THR A 269 7.86 25.49 29.55
C THR A 269 7.81 24.07 30.10
N ASN A 270 7.97 23.07 29.25
CA ASN A 270 7.95 21.66 29.66
C ASN A 270 9.24 21.23 30.38
N ALA A 271 10.39 21.86 30.09
CA ALA A 271 11.62 21.62 30.83
C ALA A 271 11.54 22.14 32.28
N ALA A 272 10.72 23.16 32.54
CA ALA A 272 10.52 23.76 33.86
C ALA A 272 9.58 22.95 34.78
N THR A 273 8.80 22.02 34.24
CA THR A 273 7.78 21.23 34.99
C THR A 273 8.22 19.81 35.35
N VAL A 274 9.42 19.37 34.95
CA VAL A 274 9.96 18.03 35.29
C VAL A 274 10.74 18.09 36.61
N PRO A 275 10.33 17.40 37.69
CA PRO A 275 11.15 17.29 38.88
C PRO A 275 12.21 16.19 38.70
N THR A 276 13.47 16.53 38.95
CA THR A 276 14.57 15.57 39.14
C THR A 276 14.46 14.90 40.51
N ALA A 277 13.70 13.81 40.62
CA ALA A 277 13.82 12.84 41.71
C ALA A 277 13.38 11.45 41.25
N GLY A 278 14.22 10.44 41.46
CA GLY A 278 13.91 9.05 41.18
C GLY A 278 12.84 8.51 42.14
N ARG A 279 12.08 7.51 41.68
CA ARG A 279 10.95 6.89 42.41
C ARG A 279 11.30 6.43 43.85
N ASN A 280 12.58 6.18 44.10
CA ASN A 280 13.12 5.67 45.37
C ASN A 280 13.88 6.73 46.18
N ASP A 281 13.97 7.98 45.74
CA ASP A 281 14.71 9.05 46.42
C ASP A 281 13.87 9.69 47.55
N PRO A 282 14.51 10.34 48.54
CA PRO A 282 13.83 11.10 49.58
C PRO A 282 12.97 12.21 48.98
N CYS A 283 11.75 12.35 49.49
CA CYS A 283 10.78 13.29 48.95
C CYS A 283 11.19 14.75 49.29
N PRO A 284 11.29 15.65 48.30
CA PRO A 284 11.81 17.01 48.52
C PRO A 284 10.92 17.91 49.38
N CYS A 285 9.71 17.48 49.76
CA CYS A 285 8.81 18.22 50.65
C CYS A 285 9.22 18.18 52.14
N GLY A 286 10.34 17.54 52.48
CA GLY A 286 10.86 17.49 53.86
C GLY A 286 10.16 16.50 54.79
N SER A 287 9.26 15.66 54.27
CA SER A 287 8.45 14.72 55.05
C SER A 287 9.20 13.47 55.56
N GLY A 288 10.45 13.28 55.16
CA GLY A 288 11.27 12.11 55.53
C GLY A 288 10.92 10.79 54.84
N LYS A 289 9.94 10.78 53.92
CA LYS A 289 9.49 9.58 53.17
C LYS A 289 10.06 9.54 51.74
N ARG A 290 10.04 8.37 51.07
CA ARG A 290 10.42 8.23 49.65
C ARG A 290 9.33 8.79 48.72
N TYR A 291 9.71 9.35 47.57
CA TYR A 291 8.79 10.02 46.63
C TYR A 291 7.53 9.19 46.32
N LYS A 292 7.69 7.89 46.02
CA LYS A 292 6.57 6.96 45.71
C LYS A 292 5.51 6.80 46.81
N HIS A 293 5.81 7.18 48.05
CA HIS A 293 4.92 7.02 49.21
C HIS A 293 4.43 8.35 49.78
N CYS A 294 4.87 9.49 49.23
CA CYS A 294 4.45 10.82 49.67
C CYS A 294 3.62 11.50 48.59
N HIS A 295 4.25 11.92 47.49
CA HIS A 295 3.55 12.53 46.35
C HIS A 295 3.28 11.55 45.22
N GLY A 296 4.03 10.44 45.15
CA GLY A 296 3.77 9.33 44.23
C GLY A 296 2.68 8.35 44.68
N ALA A 297 2.09 8.56 45.87
CA ALA A 297 0.93 7.81 46.34
C ALA A 297 -0.29 8.74 46.37
N ALA A 298 -0.91 8.89 45.19
CA ALA A 298 -2.24 9.45 44.93
C ALA A 298 -2.49 10.93 45.27
N GLY A 299 -2.68 11.71 44.20
CA GLY A 299 -3.60 12.85 44.18
C GLY A 299 -4.67 12.64 43.10
N ALA A 300 -5.75 11.92 43.42
CA ALA A 300 -7.00 11.92 42.64
C ALA A 300 -8.20 11.33 43.43
N SER A 301 -8.43 11.75 44.68
CA SER A 301 -9.53 11.17 45.48
C SER A 301 -10.93 11.76 45.19
N ALA A 302 -11.09 12.61 44.16
CA ALA A 302 -12.40 13.13 43.74
C ALA A 302 -12.78 12.82 42.28
N MET A 303 -11.83 12.42 41.42
CA MET A 303 -12.10 12.02 40.01
C MET A 303 -12.14 10.50 39.77
N VAL A 304 -11.58 9.69 40.67
CA VAL A 304 -11.50 8.22 40.49
C VAL A 304 -12.88 7.54 40.58
N GLY A 305 -13.84 8.09 41.33
CA GLY A 305 -15.19 7.53 41.39
C GLY A 305 -15.99 7.72 40.09
N ALA A 306 -15.75 8.81 39.35
CA ALA A 306 -16.38 9.07 38.06
C ALA A 306 -15.67 8.33 36.92
N SER A 307 -14.33 8.27 36.92
CA SER A 307 -13.57 7.62 35.84
C SER A 307 -13.75 6.10 35.82
N VAL A 308 -13.84 5.44 36.98
CA VAL A 308 -14.10 3.99 37.07
C VAL A 308 -15.51 3.67 36.58
N ALA A 309 -16.50 4.50 36.95
CA ALA A 309 -17.88 4.35 36.48
C ALA A 309 -18.00 4.59 34.95
N SER A 310 -17.26 5.56 34.40
CA SER A 310 -17.18 5.81 32.97
C SER A 310 -16.47 4.66 32.24
N GLU A 311 -15.38 4.12 32.76
CA GLU A 311 -14.69 2.96 32.17
C GLU A 311 -15.57 1.71 32.11
N ASP A 312 -16.33 1.41 33.16
CA ASP A 312 -17.23 0.25 33.16
C ASP A 312 -18.42 0.43 32.22
N ARG A 313 -18.97 1.65 32.11
CA ARG A 313 -19.97 1.99 31.09
C ARG A 313 -19.41 1.84 29.67
N LEU A 314 -18.18 2.30 29.43
CA LEU A 314 -17.53 2.18 28.13
C LEU A 314 -17.27 0.71 27.75
N LYS A 315 -16.88 -0.15 28.70
CA LYS A 315 -16.74 -1.60 28.47
C LYS A 315 -18.07 -2.24 28.09
N GLN A 316 -19.16 -1.90 28.78
CA GLN A 316 -20.50 -2.42 28.46
C GLN A 316 -20.98 -1.94 27.09
N ALA A 317 -20.77 -0.65 26.78
CA ALA A 317 -21.08 -0.08 25.47
C ALA A 317 -20.26 -0.73 24.34
N LEU A 318 -18.98 -1.03 24.59
CA LEU A 318 -18.15 -1.74 23.63
C LEU A 318 -18.66 -3.17 23.38
N ALA A 319 -19.08 -3.88 24.43
CA ALA A 319 -19.66 -5.21 24.29
C ALA A 319 -20.98 -5.18 23.48
N LEU A 320 -21.81 -4.15 23.67
CA LEU A 320 -23.00 -3.89 22.85
C LEU A 320 -22.61 -3.63 21.38
N HIS A 321 -21.66 -2.72 21.16
CA HIS A 321 -21.16 -2.37 19.82
C HIS A 321 -20.64 -3.61 19.08
N GLN A 322 -19.85 -4.45 19.75
CA GLN A 322 -19.29 -5.69 19.16
C GLN A 322 -20.35 -6.71 18.74
N ARG A 323 -21.55 -6.69 19.34
CA ARG A 323 -22.67 -7.55 18.91
C ARG A 323 -23.32 -7.10 17.61
N GLY A 324 -23.21 -5.82 17.25
CA GLY A 324 -23.58 -5.29 15.94
C GLY A 324 -25.08 -5.25 15.62
N ALA A 325 -25.97 -5.68 16.52
CA ALA A 325 -27.42 -5.57 16.31
C ALA A 325 -27.84 -4.08 16.28
N PRO A 326 -28.80 -3.65 15.42
CA PRO A 326 -29.16 -2.23 15.30
C PRO A 326 -29.56 -1.57 16.64
N GLY A 327 -30.27 -2.29 17.50
CA GLY A 327 -30.63 -1.82 18.84
C GLY A 327 -29.43 -1.70 19.79
N ASP A 328 -28.49 -2.65 19.73
CA ASP A 328 -27.27 -2.62 20.54
C ASP A 328 -26.34 -1.49 20.11
N MET A 329 -26.24 -1.24 18.81
CA MET A 329 -25.48 -0.11 18.25
C MET A 329 -26.02 1.25 18.72
N ALA A 330 -27.35 1.41 18.75
CA ALA A 330 -27.98 2.63 19.25
C ALA A 330 -27.75 2.82 20.77
N ALA A 331 -27.80 1.72 21.54
CA ALA A 331 -27.52 1.76 22.98
C ALA A 331 -26.05 2.10 23.29
N ALA A 332 -25.11 1.54 22.53
CA ALA A 332 -23.68 1.85 22.64
C ALA A 332 -23.41 3.34 22.34
N GLU A 333 -23.96 3.84 21.23
CA GLU A 333 -23.86 5.25 20.82
C GLU A 333 -24.39 6.21 21.89
N ALA A 334 -25.58 5.92 22.45
CA ALA A 334 -26.16 6.72 23.52
C ALA A 334 -25.23 6.78 24.75
N THR A 335 -24.59 5.66 25.08
CA THR A 335 -23.63 5.59 26.18
C THR A 335 -22.36 6.40 25.90
N TYR A 336 -21.78 6.29 24.71
CA TYR A 336 -20.62 7.10 24.32
C TYR A 336 -20.92 8.60 24.37
N ARG A 337 -22.12 9.02 23.95
CA ARG A 337 -22.57 10.41 24.05
C ARG A 337 -22.73 10.89 25.50
N ASP A 338 -23.35 10.09 26.39
CA ASP A 338 -23.47 10.45 27.82
C ASP A 338 -22.09 10.62 28.46
N VAL A 339 -21.13 9.75 28.13
CA VAL A 339 -19.75 9.89 28.60
C VAL A 339 -19.13 11.20 28.08
N LEU A 340 -19.29 11.53 26.79
CA LEU A 340 -18.78 12.77 26.20
C LEU A 340 -19.42 14.05 26.76
N VAL A 341 -20.66 14.00 27.26
CA VAL A 341 -21.30 15.13 27.96
C VAL A 341 -20.59 15.41 29.30
N ARG A 342 -20.16 14.36 29.99
CA ARG A 342 -19.51 14.45 31.32
C ARG A 342 -18.00 14.66 31.21
N GLU A 343 -17.39 14.05 30.20
CA GLU A 343 -15.96 14.01 29.93
C GLU A 343 -15.71 14.29 28.43
N PRO A 344 -15.74 15.56 27.98
CA PRO A 344 -15.63 15.92 26.56
C PRO A 344 -14.37 15.44 25.86
N ASP A 345 -13.30 15.21 26.62
CA ASP A 345 -11.99 14.77 26.13
C ASP A 345 -11.71 13.27 26.38
N ASN A 346 -12.74 12.48 26.70
CA ASN A 346 -12.60 11.04 26.86
C ASN A 346 -12.28 10.37 25.50
N ALA A 347 -11.01 10.03 25.30
CA ALA A 347 -10.50 9.50 24.04
C ALA A 347 -11.15 8.19 23.60
N LEU A 348 -11.54 7.31 24.54
CA LEU A 348 -12.20 6.03 24.21
C LEU A 348 -13.63 6.26 23.71
N ALA A 349 -14.39 7.12 24.39
CA ALA A 349 -15.72 7.50 23.96
C ALA A 349 -15.71 8.22 22.61
N GLN A 350 -14.75 9.14 22.39
CA GLN A 350 -14.53 9.79 21.08
C GLN A 350 -14.22 8.74 19.99
N HIS A 351 -13.29 7.83 20.28
CA HIS A 351 -12.89 6.77 19.35
C HIS A 351 -14.08 5.89 18.94
N PHE A 352 -14.77 5.27 19.90
CA PHE A 352 -15.83 4.32 19.59
C PHE A 352 -17.06 4.98 18.98
N LEU A 353 -17.40 6.21 19.39
CA LEU A 353 -18.44 6.99 18.72
C LEU A 353 -18.04 7.30 17.26
N GLY A 354 -16.78 7.66 17.02
CA GLY A 354 -16.23 7.85 15.68
C GLY A 354 -16.33 6.58 14.83
N VAL A 355 -16.03 5.41 15.40
CA VAL A 355 -16.18 4.11 14.72
C VAL A 355 -17.65 3.81 14.36
N ILE A 356 -18.61 4.10 15.24
CA ILE A 356 -20.05 3.95 14.93
C ILE A 356 -20.43 4.82 13.73
N HIS A 357 -20.03 6.10 13.73
CA HIS A 357 -20.32 7.01 12.62
C HIS A 357 -19.65 6.56 11.32
N TYR A 358 -18.42 6.06 11.39
CA TYR A 358 -17.73 5.46 10.23
C TYR A 358 -18.49 4.26 9.67
N GLN A 359 -18.93 3.32 10.53
CA GLN A 359 -19.69 2.13 10.13
C GLN A 359 -21.03 2.47 9.47
N ARG A 360 -21.61 3.65 9.77
CA ARG A 360 -22.81 4.19 9.12
C ARG A 360 -22.52 5.00 7.85
N GLY A 361 -21.25 5.23 7.50
CA GLY A 361 -20.84 6.06 6.37
C GLY A 361 -20.91 7.57 6.64
N GLU A 362 -21.11 7.99 7.90
CA GLU A 362 -21.22 9.39 8.32
C GLU A 362 -19.82 10.01 8.53
N LEU A 363 -19.03 10.05 7.45
CA LEU A 363 -17.60 10.37 7.49
C LEU A 363 -17.29 11.78 8.05
N ALA A 364 -18.16 12.75 7.77
CA ALA A 364 -18.02 14.12 8.27
C ALA A 364 -18.09 14.21 9.80
N THR A 365 -18.83 13.30 10.44
CA THR A 365 -18.91 13.19 11.91
C THR A 365 -17.82 12.28 12.46
N ALA A 366 -17.50 11.20 11.75
CA ALA A 366 -16.53 10.19 12.19
C ALA A 366 -15.10 10.73 12.28
N LEU A 367 -14.64 11.45 11.24
CA LEU A 367 -13.25 11.89 11.15
C LEU A 367 -12.82 12.81 12.30
N PRO A 368 -13.54 13.90 12.63
CA PRO A 368 -13.15 14.77 13.74
C PRO A 368 -13.09 14.04 15.10
N LEU A 369 -13.96 13.06 15.32
CA LEU A 369 -13.97 12.25 16.54
C LEU A 369 -12.74 11.33 16.63
N LEU A 370 -12.41 10.66 15.52
CA LEU A 370 -11.25 9.76 15.44
C LEU A 370 -9.92 10.54 15.50
N GLU A 371 -9.83 11.69 14.85
CA GLU A 371 -8.67 12.59 14.89
C GLU A 371 -8.43 13.11 16.31
N ARG A 372 -9.49 13.52 17.04
CA ARG A 372 -9.41 13.92 18.45
C ARG A 372 -8.98 12.77 19.35
N ALA A 373 -9.51 11.56 19.13
CA ALA A 373 -9.13 10.39 19.90
C ALA A 373 -7.64 10.05 19.74
N VAL A 374 -7.11 10.10 18.50
CA VAL A 374 -5.69 9.92 18.21
C VAL A 374 -4.84 11.02 18.83
N ALA A 375 -5.27 12.28 18.76
CA ALA A 375 -4.56 13.40 19.38
C ALA A 375 -4.49 13.27 20.91
N ALA A 376 -5.57 12.80 21.54
CA ALA A 376 -5.64 12.58 22.98
C ALA A 376 -4.83 11.35 23.44
N ARG A 377 -4.72 10.31 22.60
CA ARG A 377 -3.93 9.10 22.89
C ARG A 377 -3.14 8.64 21.66
N PRO A 378 -2.00 9.30 21.35
CA PRO A 378 -1.23 8.99 20.14
C PRO A 378 -0.53 7.63 20.18
N GLY A 379 -0.43 6.99 21.36
CA GLY A 379 0.20 5.68 21.54
C GLY A 379 -0.72 4.47 21.29
N GLU A 380 -2.00 4.68 20.95
CA GLU A 380 -2.98 3.60 20.76
C GLU A 380 -3.05 3.15 19.29
N ALA A 381 -2.46 2.00 18.97
CA ALA A 381 -2.38 1.50 17.59
C ALA A 381 -3.75 1.33 16.92
N GLU A 382 -4.75 0.83 17.65
CA GLU A 382 -6.12 0.63 17.15
C GLU A 382 -6.78 1.96 16.75
N PHE A 383 -6.42 3.07 17.40
CA PHE A 383 -6.96 4.40 17.08
C PHE A 383 -6.49 4.87 15.72
N HIS A 384 -5.19 4.70 15.44
CA HIS A 384 -4.61 4.99 14.14
C HIS A 384 -5.16 4.06 13.05
N ASN A 385 -5.33 2.76 13.33
CA ASN A 385 -5.92 1.83 12.37
C ASN A 385 -7.35 2.23 11.98
N ASN A 386 -8.20 2.56 12.95
CA ASN A 386 -9.59 2.96 12.68
C ASN A 386 -9.68 4.36 12.05
N LEU A 387 -8.79 5.29 12.39
CA LEU A 387 -8.65 6.55 11.68
C LEU A 387 -8.28 6.30 10.21
N GLY A 388 -7.33 5.40 9.94
CA GLY A 388 -6.96 5.01 8.58
C GLY A 388 -8.13 4.49 7.75
N LEU A 389 -8.99 3.64 8.34
CA LEU A 389 -10.21 3.15 7.70
C LEU A 389 -11.18 4.29 7.33
N ALA A 390 -11.39 5.24 8.23
CA ALA A 390 -12.25 6.40 7.96
C ALA A 390 -11.65 7.34 6.91
N LEU A 391 -10.34 7.54 6.92
CA LEU A 391 -9.62 8.34 5.91
C LEU A 391 -9.70 7.71 4.52
N ALA A 392 -9.52 6.39 4.41
CA ALA A 392 -9.65 5.67 3.14
C ALA A 392 -11.08 5.75 2.59
N ALA A 393 -12.09 5.60 3.44
CA ALA A 393 -13.49 5.77 3.04
C ALA A 393 -13.79 7.20 2.55
N ALA A 394 -13.11 8.20 3.12
CA ALA A 394 -13.16 9.61 2.73
C ALA A 394 -12.24 9.97 1.55
N ASP A 395 -11.65 8.98 0.88
CA ASP A 395 -10.74 9.14 -0.25
C ASP A 395 -9.45 9.93 0.07
N ARG A 396 -9.09 10.02 1.36
CA ARG A 396 -7.83 10.61 1.86
C ARG A 396 -6.74 9.54 1.93
N GLU A 397 -6.45 8.91 0.80
CA GLU A 397 -5.60 7.71 0.70
C GLU A 397 -4.18 7.90 1.25
N THR A 398 -3.56 9.06 1.00
CA THR A 398 -2.22 9.34 1.56
C THR A 398 -2.24 9.41 3.08
N ASP A 399 -3.28 9.99 3.66
CA ASP A 399 -3.44 10.11 5.11
C ASP A 399 -3.78 8.74 5.72
N ALA A 400 -4.60 7.94 5.03
CA ALA A 400 -4.92 6.57 5.45
C ALA A 400 -3.66 5.70 5.56
N LEU A 401 -2.77 5.76 4.56
CA LEU A 401 -1.47 5.07 4.61
C LEU A 401 -0.59 5.53 5.76
N ALA A 402 -0.56 6.83 6.04
CA ALA A 402 0.19 7.37 7.17
C ALA A 402 -0.37 6.84 8.49
N ALA A 403 -1.70 6.79 8.64
CA ALA A 403 -2.36 6.26 9.82
C ALA A 403 -2.11 4.75 10.02
N TYR A 404 -2.20 3.94 8.96
CA TYR A 404 -1.86 2.50 9.06
C TYR A 404 -0.39 2.28 9.42
N ARG A 405 0.54 3.04 8.84
CA ARG A 405 1.96 2.98 9.21
C ARG A 405 2.20 3.42 10.64
N ALA A 406 1.48 4.44 11.12
CA ALA A 406 1.53 4.85 12.53
C ALA A 406 1.03 3.72 13.45
N ALA A 407 -0.10 3.07 13.13
CA ALA A 407 -0.59 1.90 13.86
C ALA A 407 0.45 0.77 13.92
N LEU A 408 1.13 0.48 12.82
CA LEU A 408 2.15 -0.57 12.73
C LEU A 408 3.47 -0.19 13.40
N SER A 409 3.82 1.09 13.47
CA SER A 409 4.98 1.56 14.25
C SER A 409 4.79 1.32 15.74
N LEU A 410 3.56 1.51 16.23
CA LEU A 410 3.14 1.30 17.61
C LEU A 410 3.00 -0.19 17.95
N LYS A 411 2.42 -0.97 17.01
CA LYS A 411 2.12 -2.38 17.17
C LYS A 411 2.47 -3.15 15.89
N PRO A 412 3.74 -3.56 15.72
CA PRO A 412 4.20 -4.27 14.53
C PRO A 412 3.52 -5.63 14.30
N ASP A 413 2.96 -6.24 15.34
CA ASP A 413 2.24 -7.53 15.31
C ASP A 413 0.73 -7.38 15.09
N HIS A 414 0.27 -6.23 14.59
CA HIS A 414 -1.14 -5.96 14.32
C HIS A 414 -1.58 -6.47 12.93
N ALA A 415 -1.99 -7.74 12.85
CA ALA A 415 -2.38 -8.37 11.57
C ALA A 415 -3.45 -7.60 10.78
N VAL A 416 -4.47 -7.05 11.46
CA VAL A 416 -5.53 -6.24 10.82
C VAL A 416 -4.98 -4.97 10.18
N ALA A 417 -4.07 -4.26 10.85
CA ALA A 417 -3.45 -3.05 10.30
C ALA A 417 -2.56 -3.37 9.09
N TRP A 418 -1.86 -4.51 9.08
CA TRP A 418 -1.12 -4.99 7.91
C TRP A 418 -2.04 -5.28 6.71
N ASN A 419 -3.18 -5.94 6.95
CA ASN A 419 -4.18 -6.15 5.90
C ASN A 419 -4.72 -4.82 5.35
N ASN A 420 -5.02 -3.86 6.22
CA ASN A 420 -5.54 -2.55 5.81
C ASN A 420 -4.49 -1.71 5.05
N LEU A 421 -3.22 -1.78 5.46
CA LEU A 421 -2.11 -1.22 4.71
C LEU A 421 -2.03 -1.84 3.31
N GLY A 422 -2.16 -3.16 3.18
CA GLY A 422 -2.20 -3.84 1.89
C GLY A 422 -3.31 -3.33 0.99
N LEU A 423 -4.52 -3.15 1.52
CA LEU A 423 -5.65 -2.60 0.75
C LEU A 423 -5.37 -1.18 0.23
N ALA A 424 -4.82 -0.32 1.08
CA ALA A 424 -4.47 1.05 0.68
C ALA A 424 -3.33 1.10 -0.36
N LEU A 425 -2.34 0.22 -0.25
CA LEU A 425 -1.27 0.07 -1.25
C LEU A 425 -1.84 -0.42 -2.59
N GLN A 426 -2.75 -1.40 -2.56
CA GLN A 426 -3.42 -1.91 -3.75
C GLN A 426 -4.27 -0.81 -4.43
N ALA A 427 -4.98 0.02 -3.67
CA ALA A 427 -5.72 1.17 -4.20
C ALA A 427 -4.82 2.20 -4.92
N ARG A 428 -3.54 2.28 -4.52
CA ARG A 428 -2.50 3.08 -5.20
C ARG A 428 -1.75 2.32 -6.29
N ASN A 429 -2.25 1.14 -6.67
CA ASN A 429 -1.64 0.27 -7.68
C ASN A 429 -0.20 -0.16 -7.32
N ASP A 430 0.18 -0.10 -6.03
CA ASP A 430 1.44 -0.62 -5.51
C ASP A 430 1.27 -2.09 -5.08
N VAL A 431 1.02 -2.93 -6.09
CA VAL A 431 0.52 -4.30 -5.90
C VAL A 431 1.55 -5.19 -5.19
N ARG A 432 2.84 -5.01 -5.46
CA ARG A 432 3.90 -5.79 -4.80
C ARG A 432 4.01 -5.47 -3.31
N ALA A 433 3.98 -4.18 -2.95
CA ALA A 433 3.97 -3.79 -1.54
C ALA A 433 2.69 -4.28 -0.84
N ALA A 434 1.55 -4.32 -1.53
CA ALA A 434 0.33 -4.89 -1.00
C ALA A 434 0.47 -6.40 -0.71
N ILE A 435 1.06 -7.18 -1.63
CA ILE A 435 1.35 -8.61 -1.44
C ILE A 435 2.19 -8.82 -0.18
N ASP A 436 3.26 -8.04 0.00
CA ASP A 436 4.13 -8.14 1.18
C ASP A 436 3.36 -7.83 2.48
N ALA A 437 2.54 -6.78 2.48
CA ALA A 437 1.70 -6.44 3.63
C ALA A 437 0.70 -7.56 3.98
N TYR A 438 0.05 -8.18 2.99
CA TYR A 438 -0.84 -9.32 3.25
C TYR A 438 -0.10 -10.56 3.75
N ARG A 439 1.11 -10.84 3.20
CA ARG A 439 1.96 -11.93 3.70
C ARG A 439 2.37 -11.69 5.15
N HIS A 440 2.68 -10.46 5.54
CA HIS A 440 2.92 -10.10 6.95
C HIS A 440 1.68 -10.33 7.83
N ALA A 441 0.49 -9.91 7.37
CA ALA A 441 -0.75 -10.17 8.09
C ALA A 441 -0.97 -11.68 8.32
N LEU A 442 -0.70 -12.52 7.32
CA LEU A 442 -0.86 -13.98 7.39
C LEU A 442 0.25 -14.67 8.19
N ALA A 443 1.47 -14.11 8.24
CA ALA A 443 2.53 -14.61 9.10
C ALA A 443 2.17 -14.41 10.59
N LEU A 444 1.48 -13.31 10.91
CA LEU A 444 0.99 -13.02 12.26
C LEU A 444 -0.29 -13.80 12.59
N GLN A 445 -1.20 -13.90 11.64
CA GLN A 445 -2.48 -14.58 11.78
C GLN A 445 -2.77 -15.48 10.57
N PRO A 446 -2.33 -16.75 10.59
CA PRO A 446 -2.47 -17.66 9.46
C PRO A 446 -3.92 -17.98 9.04
N ASP A 447 -4.88 -17.85 9.96
CA ASP A 447 -6.31 -18.10 9.73
C ASP A 447 -7.09 -16.85 9.28
N PHE A 448 -6.40 -15.74 9.00
CA PHE A 448 -7.04 -14.48 8.61
C PHE A 448 -7.58 -14.53 7.17
N ALA A 449 -8.81 -15.02 7.03
CA ALA A 449 -9.45 -15.28 5.74
C ALA A 449 -9.51 -14.04 4.81
N HIS A 450 -9.77 -12.84 5.35
CA HIS A 450 -9.76 -11.60 4.57
C HIS A 450 -8.39 -11.30 3.98
N ALA A 451 -7.33 -11.37 4.78
CA ALA A 451 -5.96 -11.13 4.30
C ALA A 451 -5.55 -12.17 3.24
N ARG A 452 -5.95 -13.43 3.43
CA ARG A 452 -5.70 -14.51 2.47
C ARG A 452 -6.43 -14.29 1.14
N TRP A 453 -7.70 -13.88 1.21
CA TRP A 453 -8.45 -13.54 0.02
C TRP A 453 -7.86 -12.30 -0.69
N ASN A 454 -7.53 -11.24 0.03
CA ASN A 454 -6.91 -10.05 -0.56
C ASN A 454 -5.55 -10.36 -1.20
N LEU A 455 -4.72 -11.19 -0.54
CA LEU A 455 -3.49 -11.71 -1.11
C LEU A 455 -3.74 -12.43 -2.44
N SER A 456 -4.77 -13.29 -2.51
CA SER A 456 -5.11 -13.99 -3.75
C SER A 456 -5.40 -13.03 -4.91
N LEU A 457 -6.14 -11.94 -4.65
CA LEU A 457 -6.47 -10.94 -5.68
C LEU A 457 -5.22 -10.19 -6.13
N ALA A 458 -4.35 -9.79 -5.19
CA ALA A 458 -3.11 -9.08 -5.50
C ALA A 458 -2.12 -9.96 -6.28
N LEU A 459 -1.99 -11.24 -5.92
CA LEU A 459 -1.16 -12.21 -6.64
C LEU A 459 -1.65 -12.43 -8.07
N LEU A 460 -2.97 -12.61 -8.26
CA LEU A 460 -3.56 -12.76 -9.59
C LEU A 460 -3.35 -11.49 -10.44
N LEU A 461 -3.46 -10.31 -9.83
CA LEU A 461 -3.23 -9.03 -10.49
C LEU A 461 -1.76 -8.87 -10.94
N ASP A 462 -0.80 -9.30 -10.11
CA ASP A 462 0.64 -9.34 -10.43
C ASP A 462 1.02 -10.49 -11.39
N GLY A 463 0.09 -11.39 -11.71
CA GLY A 463 0.31 -12.51 -12.63
C GLY A 463 0.85 -13.79 -11.96
N GLN A 464 0.92 -13.84 -10.64
CA GLN A 464 1.34 -15.02 -9.86
C GLN A 464 0.16 -16.02 -9.71
N PHE A 465 -0.29 -16.61 -10.82
CA PHE A 465 -1.51 -17.40 -10.89
C PHE A 465 -1.54 -18.63 -9.96
N ALA A 466 -0.46 -19.41 -9.90
CA ALA A 466 -0.45 -20.67 -9.14
C ALA A 466 -0.69 -20.43 -7.63
N GLU A 467 -0.04 -19.43 -7.05
CA GLU A 467 -0.27 -19.02 -5.66
C GLU A 467 -1.62 -18.31 -5.52
N GLY A 468 -1.93 -17.39 -6.44
CA GLY A 468 -3.19 -16.65 -6.43
C GLY A 468 -4.41 -17.57 -6.37
N TRP A 469 -4.48 -18.59 -7.23
CA TRP A 469 -5.60 -19.54 -7.23
C TRP A 469 -5.66 -20.43 -6.00
N ARG A 470 -4.51 -20.81 -5.44
CA ARG A 470 -4.46 -21.58 -4.19
C ARG A 470 -5.09 -20.81 -3.04
N GLU A 471 -4.82 -19.51 -2.94
CA GLU A 471 -5.36 -18.67 -1.87
C GLU A 471 -6.79 -18.17 -2.14
N TYR A 472 -7.24 -18.20 -3.40
CA TYR A 472 -8.54 -17.66 -3.84
C TYR A 472 -9.75 -18.32 -3.15
N ASP A 473 -9.63 -19.59 -2.75
CA ASP A 473 -10.69 -20.33 -2.04
C ASP A 473 -10.94 -19.83 -0.61
N ALA A 474 -10.09 -18.94 -0.07
CA ALA A 474 -10.35 -18.22 1.17
C ALA A 474 -11.68 -17.44 1.14
N ARG A 475 -12.12 -17.01 -0.05
CA ARG A 475 -13.42 -16.34 -0.23
C ARG A 475 -14.61 -17.19 0.23
N LEU A 476 -14.49 -18.53 0.18
CA LEU A 476 -15.59 -19.46 0.45
C LEU A 476 -15.99 -19.51 1.94
N VAL A 477 -15.17 -18.96 2.84
CA VAL A 477 -15.47 -18.88 4.27
C VAL A 477 -15.89 -17.48 4.72
N LEU A 478 -15.90 -16.49 3.81
CA LEU A 478 -16.28 -15.11 4.11
C LEU A 478 -17.81 -14.93 4.04
N PRO A 479 -18.48 -14.52 5.14
CA PRO A 479 -19.94 -14.35 5.17
C PRO A 479 -20.49 -13.40 4.09
N GLU A 480 -19.82 -12.26 3.89
CA GLU A 480 -20.20 -11.22 2.92
C GLU A 480 -20.10 -11.67 1.46
N LEU A 481 -19.33 -12.74 1.19
CA LEU A 481 -19.22 -13.38 -0.13
C LEU A 481 -20.14 -14.60 -0.26
N GLY A 482 -21.11 -14.74 0.66
CA GLY A 482 -22.16 -15.73 0.55
C GLY A 482 -21.75 -17.14 0.97
N ARG A 483 -20.94 -17.28 2.03
CA ARG A 483 -20.55 -18.56 2.67
C ARG A 483 -21.69 -19.60 2.72
N ASP A 484 -22.92 -19.16 2.99
CA ASP A 484 -24.08 -20.04 3.18
C ASP A 484 -25.02 -20.13 1.97
N ARG A 485 -24.82 -19.34 0.91
CA ARG A 485 -25.75 -19.27 -0.24
C ARG A 485 -25.70 -20.51 -1.14
N HIS A 486 -24.64 -21.31 -1.11
CA HIS A 486 -24.40 -22.40 -2.07
C HIS A 486 -23.81 -23.65 -1.40
N ARG A 487 -24.51 -24.19 -0.40
CA ARG A 487 -24.18 -25.50 0.20
C ARG A 487 -24.93 -26.60 -0.53
N PHE A 488 -24.20 -27.40 -1.29
CA PHE A 488 -24.72 -28.59 -1.96
C PHE A 488 -24.33 -29.85 -1.17
N PRO A 489 -25.19 -30.88 -1.10
CA PRO A 489 -24.83 -32.15 -0.49
C PRO A 489 -23.71 -32.87 -1.26
N GLY A 490 -22.96 -33.74 -0.59
CA GLY A 490 -21.89 -34.51 -1.20
C GLY A 490 -20.52 -33.83 -1.15
N PRO A 491 -19.50 -34.44 -1.78
CA PRO A 491 -18.12 -33.95 -1.71
C PRO A 491 -17.87 -32.78 -2.67
N ARG A 492 -17.00 -31.85 -2.25
CA ARG A 492 -16.38 -30.90 -3.18
C ARG A 492 -15.42 -31.66 -4.08
N TRP A 493 -15.50 -31.40 -5.39
CA TRP A 493 -14.58 -32.00 -6.33
C TRP A 493 -13.16 -31.45 -6.10
N ASP A 494 -12.19 -32.35 -6.00
CA ASP A 494 -10.81 -32.07 -5.64
C ASP A 494 -9.86 -31.99 -6.84
N GLY A 495 -10.36 -32.28 -8.05
CA GLY A 495 -9.54 -32.39 -9.26
C GLY A 495 -9.20 -33.81 -9.68
N THR A 496 -9.70 -34.82 -8.96
CA THR A 496 -9.64 -36.21 -9.42
C THR A 496 -10.20 -36.36 -10.84
N ALA A 497 -9.62 -37.26 -11.64
CA ALA A 497 -9.96 -37.45 -13.06
C ALA A 497 -11.47 -37.31 -13.33
N PRO A 498 -11.89 -36.39 -14.23
CA PRO A 498 -13.30 -36.04 -14.41
C PRO A 498 -14.05 -36.99 -15.37
N ALA A 499 -13.34 -37.84 -16.11
CA ALA A 499 -13.92 -38.74 -17.10
C ALA A 499 -15.03 -39.62 -16.52
N GLY A 500 -16.20 -39.59 -17.16
CA GLY A 500 -17.40 -40.33 -16.76
C GLY A 500 -18.16 -39.72 -15.57
N LYS A 501 -17.62 -38.68 -14.92
CA LYS A 501 -18.25 -38.09 -13.73
C LYS A 501 -19.30 -37.05 -14.08
N MET A 502 -20.39 -37.01 -13.31
CA MET A 502 -21.31 -35.87 -13.34
C MET A 502 -20.93 -34.82 -12.29
N LEU A 503 -20.54 -33.63 -12.75
CA LEU A 503 -20.05 -32.54 -11.90
C LEU A 503 -21.06 -31.40 -11.85
N LEU A 504 -21.46 -31.01 -10.63
CA LEU A 504 -22.27 -29.83 -10.38
C LEU A 504 -21.38 -28.59 -10.23
N LEU A 505 -21.52 -27.64 -11.14
CA LEU A 505 -20.84 -26.35 -11.12
C LEU A 505 -21.84 -25.24 -10.78
N TYR A 506 -21.41 -24.22 -10.05
CA TYR A 506 -22.30 -23.14 -9.65
C TYR A 506 -21.55 -21.81 -9.46
N PRO A 507 -22.17 -20.67 -9.80
CA PRO A 507 -21.64 -19.37 -9.47
C PRO A 507 -21.89 -19.07 -7.99
N GLU A 508 -20.92 -18.41 -7.38
CA GLU A 508 -21.02 -17.91 -6.00
C GLU A 508 -20.79 -16.40 -5.90
N GLN A 509 -20.44 -15.77 -7.02
CA GLN A 509 -20.17 -14.33 -7.14
C GLN A 509 -21.06 -13.67 -8.22
N GLY A 510 -20.61 -12.59 -8.85
CA GLY A 510 -21.43 -11.78 -9.75
C GLY A 510 -21.71 -12.44 -11.09
N LEU A 511 -22.61 -11.82 -11.87
CA LEU A 511 -22.98 -12.28 -13.22
C LEU A 511 -21.77 -12.35 -14.17
N GLY A 512 -20.86 -11.38 -14.10
CA GLY A 512 -19.64 -11.37 -14.91
C GLY A 512 -18.76 -12.58 -14.63
N ASP A 513 -18.64 -12.96 -13.36
CA ASP A 513 -17.87 -14.13 -12.94
C ASP A 513 -18.49 -15.42 -13.44
N ALA A 514 -19.82 -15.55 -13.30
CA ALA A 514 -20.54 -16.70 -13.81
C ALA A 514 -20.36 -16.89 -15.33
N LEU A 515 -20.51 -15.81 -16.10
CA LEU A 515 -20.31 -15.80 -17.55
C LEU A 515 -18.87 -16.11 -17.94
N GLN A 516 -17.89 -15.56 -17.22
CA GLN A 516 -16.49 -15.77 -17.52
C GLN A 516 -16.07 -17.22 -17.24
N PHE A 517 -16.37 -17.74 -16.05
CA PHE A 517 -15.83 -19.02 -15.59
C PHE A 517 -16.64 -20.24 -16.02
N ALA A 518 -17.89 -20.07 -16.47
CA ALA A 518 -18.64 -21.17 -17.08
C ALA A 518 -17.93 -21.81 -18.29
N ARG A 519 -16.99 -21.10 -18.94
CA ARG A 519 -16.15 -21.64 -20.02
C ARG A 519 -15.35 -22.88 -19.65
N TYR A 520 -15.02 -23.05 -18.36
CA TYR A 520 -14.27 -24.22 -17.90
C TYR A 520 -15.07 -25.52 -18.01
N ALA A 521 -16.40 -25.44 -18.16
CA ALA A 521 -17.23 -26.61 -18.47
C ALA A 521 -16.81 -27.27 -19.79
N THR A 522 -16.34 -26.50 -20.78
CA THR A 522 -15.83 -27.05 -22.05
C THR A 522 -14.60 -27.93 -21.82
N LEU A 523 -13.62 -27.45 -21.04
CA LEU A 523 -12.41 -28.22 -20.73
C LEU A 523 -12.73 -29.51 -19.95
N LEU A 524 -13.68 -29.45 -19.02
CA LEU A 524 -14.12 -30.62 -18.26
C LEU A 524 -14.82 -31.64 -19.17
N ALA A 525 -15.67 -31.18 -20.08
CA ALA A 525 -16.35 -32.05 -21.04
C ALA A 525 -15.39 -32.71 -22.03
N GLU A 526 -14.37 -31.97 -22.50
CA GLU A 526 -13.27 -32.52 -23.31
C GLU A 526 -12.48 -33.59 -22.54
N ALA A 527 -12.35 -33.43 -21.21
CA ALA A 527 -11.79 -34.43 -20.31
C ALA A 527 -12.79 -35.55 -19.92
N GLY A 528 -13.98 -35.60 -20.54
CA GLY A 528 -14.97 -36.65 -20.40
C GLY A 528 -15.96 -36.49 -19.24
N ALA A 529 -15.99 -35.35 -18.55
CA ALA A 529 -17.01 -35.06 -17.54
C ALA A 529 -18.34 -34.66 -18.17
N ARG A 530 -19.42 -34.83 -17.42
CA ARG A 530 -20.74 -34.29 -17.72
C ARG A 530 -21.03 -33.14 -16.77
N CYS A 531 -21.01 -31.91 -17.26
CA CYS A 531 -21.17 -30.72 -16.42
C CYS A 531 -22.62 -30.26 -16.33
N VAL A 532 -23.11 -30.08 -15.10
CA VAL A 532 -24.38 -29.43 -14.79
C VAL A 532 -24.08 -28.07 -14.20
N ILE A 533 -24.65 -27.00 -14.73
CA ILE A 533 -24.51 -25.65 -14.15
C ILE A 533 -25.79 -25.26 -13.42
N ARG A 534 -25.68 -25.00 -12.11
CA ARG A 534 -26.76 -24.42 -11.30
C ARG A 534 -26.64 -22.90 -11.30
N CYS A 535 -27.68 -22.16 -11.72
CA CYS A 535 -27.64 -20.70 -11.72
C CYS A 535 -29.03 -20.05 -11.59
N PRO A 536 -29.10 -18.72 -11.33
CA PRO A 536 -30.37 -17.99 -11.36
C PRO A 536 -31.05 -18.05 -12.74
N ASP A 537 -32.39 -17.93 -12.77
CA ASP A 537 -33.19 -17.99 -14.01
C ASP A 537 -32.74 -16.96 -15.05
N ALA A 538 -32.42 -15.74 -14.61
CA ALA A 538 -31.94 -14.67 -15.48
C ALA A 538 -30.64 -15.02 -16.25
N LEU A 539 -29.82 -15.94 -15.72
CA LEU A 539 -28.59 -16.39 -16.36
C LEU A 539 -28.81 -17.63 -17.22
N ALA A 540 -29.74 -18.52 -16.85
CA ALA A 540 -29.88 -19.87 -17.38
C ALA A 540 -29.85 -20.02 -18.91
N PRO A 541 -30.43 -19.12 -19.73
CA PRO A 541 -30.38 -19.25 -21.18
C PRO A 541 -28.97 -19.21 -21.78
N LEU A 542 -28.00 -18.56 -21.12
CA LEU A 542 -26.66 -18.36 -21.68
C LEU A 542 -25.71 -19.54 -21.42
N PRO A 543 -25.52 -20.06 -20.19
CA PRO A 543 -24.68 -21.23 -19.94
C PRO A 543 -25.14 -22.47 -20.70
N ALA A 544 -26.43 -22.59 -21.00
CA ALA A 544 -26.98 -23.69 -21.79
C ALA A 544 -26.44 -23.77 -23.23
N THR A 545 -25.83 -22.69 -23.72
CA THR A 545 -25.22 -22.63 -25.06
C THR A 545 -23.73 -22.96 -25.08
N ILE A 546 -23.12 -23.13 -23.91
CA ILE A 546 -21.68 -23.36 -23.78
C ILE A 546 -21.36 -24.81 -24.19
N PRO A 547 -20.44 -25.03 -25.15
CA PRO A 547 -20.00 -26.38 -25.50
C PRO A 547 -19.51 -27.13 -24.25
N GLY A 548 -20.04 -28.33 -24.01
CA GLY A 548 -19.69 -29.16 -22.85
C GLY A 548 -20.60 -29.01 -21.63
N VAL A 549 -21.47 -27.99 -21.58
CA VAL A 549 -22.54 -27.94 -20.58
C VAL A 549 -23.63 -28.94 -20.97
N ALA A 550 -23.83 -29.96 -20.15
CA ALA A 550 -24.79 -31.02 -20.44
C ALA A 550 -26.20 -30.66 -19.97
N GLU A 551 -26.32 -29.87 -18.90
CA GLU A 551 -27.59 -29.45 -18.32
C GLU A 551 -27.43 -28.13 -17.56
N VAL A 552 -28.47 -27.30 -17.56
CA VAL A 552 -28.58 -26.12 -16.70
C VAL A 552 -29.78 -26.29 -15.78
N SER A 553 -29.54 -26.17 -14.48
CA SER A 553 -30.57 -26.20 -13.44
C SER A 553 -30.77 -24.79 -12.87
N ARG A 554 -32.03 -24.33 -12.76
CA ARG A 554 -32.36 -23.02 -12.21
C ARG A 554 -32.48 -23.05 -10.70
N ASP A 555 -32.20 -21.92 -10.06
CA ASP A 555 -32.48 -21.75 -8.63
C ASP A 555 -33.93 -22.11 -8.26
N GLY A 556 -34.07 -22.97 -7.25
CA GLY A 556 -35.34 -23.56 -6.82
C GLY A 556 -35.70 -24.90 -7.47
N GLU A 557 -35.12 -25.27 -8.61
CA GLU A 557 -35.38 -26.58 -9.25
C GLU A 557 -34.67 -27.71 -8.50
N ALA A 558 -35.20 -28.93 -8.62
CA ALA A 558 -34.54 -30.14 -8.15
C ALA A 558 -33.23 -30.35 -8.93
N LEU A 559 -32.16 -30.71 -8.23
CA LEU A 559 -30.87 -30.98 -8.87
C LEU A 559 -30.88 -32.38 -9.50
N PRO A 560 -30.32 -32.56 -10.71
CA PRO A 560 -30.04 -33.89 -11.23
C PRO A 560 -29.02 -34.61 -10.33
N PRO A 561 -28.92 -35.95 -10.37
CA PRO A 561 -27.92 -36.68 -9.60
C PRO A 561 -26.50 -36.26 -10.01
N TYR A 562 -25.62 -35.90 -9.08
CA TYR A 562 -24.22 -35.58 -9.34
C TYR A 562 -23.31 -36.29 -8.34
N GLU A 563 -22.04 -36.46 -8.69
CA GLU A 563 -21.05 -37.16 -7.85
C GLU A 563 -20.23 -36.20 -6.99
N ALA A 564 -19.93 -35.02 -7.50
CA ALA A 564 -19.19 -33.99 -6.79
C ALA A 564 -19.57 -32.60 -7.31
N HIS A 565 -19.29 -31.57 -6.52
CA HIS A 565 -19.63 -30.19 -6.85
C HIS A 565 -18.45 -29.23 -6.69
N LEU A 566 -18.43 -28.12 -7.43
CA LEU A 566 -17.39 -27.10 -7.32
C LEU A 566 -17.90 -25.69 -7.69
N PRO A 567 -17.54 -24.64 -6.94
CA PRO A 567 -17.80 -23.26 -7.35
C PRO A 567 -16.99 -22.93 -8.61
N LEU A 568 -17.58 -22.19 -9.55
CA LEU A 568 -16.97 -21.88 -10.85
C LEU A 568 -15.58 -21.25 -10.73
N LEU A 569 -15.37 -20.33 -9.78
CA LEU A 569 -14.08 -19.66 -9.62
C LEU A 569 -13.01 -20.48 -8.89
N SER A 570 -13.32 -21.73 -8.52
CA SER A 570 -12.34 -22.68 -7.98
C SER A 570 -11.78 -23.62 -9.06
N LEU A 571 -12.41 -23.65 -10.24
CA LEU A 571 -11.95 -24.42 -11.39
C LEU A 571 -10.52 -24.07 -11.84
N PRO A 572 -10.10 -22.79 -11.87
CA PRO A 572 -8.73 -22.45 -12.27
C PRO A 572 -7.66 -23.08 -11.39
N ARG A 573 -7.91 -23.17 -10.08
CA ARG A 573 -7.01 -23.84 -9.13
C ARG A 573 -6.87 -25.32 -9.46
N VAL A 574 -8.00 -25.99 -9.66
CA VAL A 574 -8.07 -27.44 -9.89
C VAL A 574 -7.47 -27.83 -11.24
N LEU A 575 -7.64 -26.98 -12.25
CA LEU A 575 -7.14 -27.21 -13.61
C LEU A 575 -5.76 -26.60 -13.86
N GLY A 576 -5.13 -25.98 -12.85
CA GLY A 576 -3.77 -25.44 -12.95
C GLY A 576 -3.66 -24.29 -13.94
N THR A 577 -4.65 -23.38 -13.98
CA THR A 577 -4.63 -22.24 -14.89
C THR A 577 -3.46 -21.30 -14.60
N THR A 578 -2.67 -21.02 -15.63
CA THR A 578 -1.55 -20.07 -15.69
C THR A 578 -1.83 -19.00 -16.74
N ALA A 579 -0.95 -18.02 -16.92
CA ALA A 579 -1.13 -17.01 -17.96
C ALA A 579 -1.22 -17.63 -19.37
N GLU A 580 -0.51 -18.73 -19.58
CA GLU A 580 -0.42 -19.45 -20.85
C GLU A 580 -1.57 -20.43 -21.08
N THR A 581 -2.20 -20.90 -20.00
CA THR A 581 -3.27 -21.92 -20.06
C THR A 581 -4.67 -21.36 -19.78
N ILE A 582 -4.83 -20.04 -19.70
CA ILE A 582 -6.16 -19.42 -19.67
C ILE A 582 -6.95 -19.88 -20.91
N PRO A 583 -8.16 -20.47 -20.75
CA PRO A 583 -9.00 -20.86 -21.88
C PRO A 583 -9.57 -19.60 -22.56
N ALA A 584 -8.81 -19.03 -23.49
CA ALA A 584 -9.12 -17.78 -24.18
C ALA A 584 -9.95 -17.99 -25.47
N THR A 585 -10.30 -19.22 -25.81
CA THR A 585 -11.11 -19.55 -27.00
C THR A 585 -12.50 -18.91 -26.92
N VAL A 586 -12.85 -18.14 -27.94
CA VAL A 586 -14.13 -17.43 -28.08
C VAL A 586 -14.63 -17.57 -29.53
N PRO A 587 -15.95 -17.52 -29.78
CA PRO A 587 -17.02 -17.43 -28.78
C PRO A 587 -17.25 -18.77 -28.08
N TYR A 588 -17.65 -18.72 -26.81
CA TYR A 588 -18.10 -19.91 -26.06
C TYR A 588 -19.53 -19.77 -25.54
N ILE A 589 -20.17 -18.61 -25.72
CA ILE A 589 -21.61 -18.41 -25.52
C ILE A 589 -22.22 -18.10 -26.88
N ALA A 590 -23.41 -18.63 -27.15
CA ALA A 590 -24.17 -18.35 -28.36
C ALA A 590 -25.53 -17.73 -28.03
N VAL A 591 -26.14 -17.12 -29.04
CA VAL A 591 -27.50 -16.56 -28.96
C VAL A 591 -28.30 -17.08 -30.14
N SER A 592 -29.56 -17.45 -29.91
CA SER A 592 -30.42 -18.00 -30.95
C SER A 592 -30.68 -16.98 -32.07
N GLU A 593 -30.83 -17.47 -33.29
CA GLU A 593 -31.06 -16.62 -34.46
C GLU A 593 -32.36 -15.80 -34.38
N VAL A 594 -33.37 -16.33 -33.68
CA VAL A 594 -34.62 -15.62 -33.37
C VAL A 594 -34.34 -14.37 -32.54
N LYS A 595 -33.54 -14.50 -31.47
CA LYS A 595 -33.17 -13.37 -30.60
C LYS A 595 -32.28 -12.37 -31.34
N ARG A 596 -31.33 -12.84 -32.15
CA ARG A 596 -30.48 -12.00 -33.00
C ARG A 596 -31.28 -11.21 -34.04
N THR A 597 -32.30 -11.83 -34.64
CA THR A 597 -33.20 -11.16 -35.60
C THR A 597 -34.01 -10.06 -34.92
N ALA A 598 -34.54 -10.31 -33.71
CA ALA A 598 -35.22 -9.28 -32.94
C ALA A 598 -34.27 -8.12 -32.58
N ALA A 599 -33.03 -8.42 -32.18
CA ALA A 599 -32.02 -7.40 -31.93
C ALA A 599 -31.70 -6.55 -33.17
N ARG A 600 -31.53 -7.17 -34.35
CA ARG A 600 -31.32 -6.43 -35.62
C ARG A 600 -32.46 -5.48 -35.94
N ALA A 601 -33.71 -5.85 -35.63
CA ALA A 601 -34.86 -4.96 -35.82
C ALA A 601 -34.75 -3.70 -34.95
N THR A 602 -34.30 -3.83 -33.70
CA THR A 602 -34.03 -2.69 -32.80
C THR A 602 -32.91 -1.79 -33.33
N LEU A 603 -31.92 -2.36 -34.02
CA LEU A 603 -30.78 -1.63 -34.58
C LEU A 603 -31.04 -1.07 -35.99
N ALA A 604 -32.21 -1.31 -36.59
CA ALA A 604 -32.49 -1.02 -38.00
C ALA A 604 -32.33 0.47 -38.36
N HIS A 605 -32.61 1.37 -37.43
CA HIS A 605 -32.51 2.82 -37.63
C HIS A 605 -31.07 3.33 -37.79
N ALA A 606 -30.05 2.52 -37.48
CA ALA A 606 -28.64 2.90 -37.68
C ALA A 606 -28.19 2.92 -39.15
N GLY A 607 -28.93 2.29 -40.07
CA GLY A 607 -28.52 2.16 -41.47
C GLY A 607 -27.14 1.52 -41.60
N ALA A 608 -26.23 2.19 -42.33
CA ALA A 608 -24.84 1.78 -42.58
C ALA A 608 -23.82 2.34 -41.57
N ALA A 609 -24.26 3.15 -40.60
CA ALA A 609 -23.36 3.68 -39.57
C ALA A 609 -22.85 2.55 -38.65
N PRO A 610 -21.59 2.58 -38.20
CA PRO A 610 -21.11 1.68 -37.16
C PRO A 610 -21.95 1.76 -35.90
N ARG A 611 -22.33 0.59 -35.37
CA ARG A 611 -23.23 0.44 -34.22
C ARG A 611 -22.41 0.19 -32.97
N ILE A 612 -22.36 1.15 -32.06
CA ILE A 612 -21.52 1.07 -30.86
C ILE A 612 -22.38 1.03 -29.60
N GLY A 613 -22.16 0.00 -28.77
CA GLY A 613 -22.80 -0.16 -27.47
C GLY A 613 -22.03 0.52 -26.35
N LEU A 614 -22.71 1.18 -25.42
CA LEU A 614 -22.12 1.86 -24.26
C LEU A 614 -22.66 1.33 -22.93
N CYS A 615 -21.77 1.02 -21.97
CA CYS A 615 -22.12 0.80 -20.56
C CYS A 615 -21.08 1.44 -19.64
N TRP A 616 -21.47 2.47 -18.91
CA TRP A 616 -20.55 3.37 -18.17
C TRP A 616 -20.57 3.20 -16.65
N ALA A 617 -21.48 2.39 -16.12
CA ALA A 617 -21.57 2.15 -14.70
C ALA A 617 -21.92 0.69 -14.38
N GLY A 618 -21.29 0.18 -13.33
CA GLY A 618 -21.66 -1.09 -12.72
C GLY A 618 -22.88 -0.98 -11.79
N SER A 619 -23.11 -2.04 -11.02
CA SER A 619 -24.12 -2.03 -9.96
C SER A 619 -23.67 -1.16 -8.80
N ALA A 620 -24.52 -0.22 -8.37
CA ALA A 620 -24.28 0.60 -7.18
C ALA A 620 -24.20 -0.21 -5.87
N ALA A 621 -24.66 -1.46 -5.86
CA ALA A 621 -24.51 -2.38 -4.73
C ALA A 621 -23.09 -2.95 -4.61
N HIS A 622 -22.24 -2.76 -5.62
CA HIS A 622 -20.86 -3.21 -5.61
C HIS A 622 -19.98 -2.22 -4.83
N GLY A 623 -19.28 -2.69 -3.78
CA GLY A 623 -18.52 -1.82 -2.88
C GLY A 623 -17.48 -0.92 -3.56
N ASN A 624 -16.88 -1.38 -4.67
CA ASN A 624 -15.90 -0.61 -5.47
C ASN A 624 -16.50 0.14 -6.68
N ASP A 625 -17.83 0.26 -6.81
CA ASP A 625 -18.46 0.84 -8.01
C ASP A 625 -18.01 2.28 -8.30
N ARG A 626 -17.84 3.08 -7.24
CA ARG A 626 -17.40 4.49 -7.34
C ARG A 626 -16.08 4.67 -8.10
N ASN A 627 -15.19 3.68 -8.05
CA ASN A 627 -13.87 3.76 -8.67
C ASN A 627 -13.87 3.27 -10.11
N ARG A 628 -14.71 2.29 -10.43
CA ARG A 628 -14.77 1.65 -11.76
C ARG A 628 -15.81 2.25 -12.70
N SER A 629 -16.75 3.03 -12.18
CA SER A 629 -17.80 3.71 -12.96
C SER A 629 -17.44 5.17 -13.23
N LEU A 630 -18.01 5.73 -14.29
CA LEU A 630 -17.91 7.17 -14.60
C LEU A 630 -19.29 7.74 -14.96
N PRO A 631 -19.57 9.02 -14.68
CA PRO A 631 -20.83 9.64 -15.08
C PRO A 631 -20.94 9.70 -16.60
N LEU A 632 -22.16 9.53 -17.17
CA LEU A 632 -22.40 9.60 -18.62
C LEU A 632 -21.89 10.91 -19.23
N ALA A 633 -21.99 12.02 -18.49
CA ALA A 633 -21.50 13.32 -18.93
C ALA A 633 -19.98 13.32 -19.27
N ALA A 634 -19.18 12.48 -18.61
CA ALA A 634 -17.76 12.35 -18.92
C ALA A 634 -17.52 11.73 -20.31
N LEU A 635 -18.51 11.01 -20.87
CA LEU A 635 -18.46 10.42 -22.21
C LEU A 635 -18.92 11.38 -23.32
N ALA A 636 -19.29 12.62 -22.99
CA ALA A 636 -19.72 13.62 -23.96
C ALA A 636 -18.80 13.75 -25.20
N PRO A 637 -17.45 13.73 -25.06
CA PRO A 637 -16.55 13.81 -26.22
C PRO A 637 -16.70 12.67 -27.22
N LEU A 638 -17.09 11.46 -26.78
CA LEU A 638 -17.29 10.33 -27.69
C LEU A 638 -18.44 10.58 -28.66
N PHE A 639 -19.50 11.21 -28.18
CA PHE A 639 -20.62 11.56 -29.03
C PHE A 639 -20.25 12.64 -30.05
N ALA A 640 -19.19 13.43 -29.86
CA ALA A 640 -18.78 14.41 -30.87
C ALA A 640 -18.28 13.77 -32.18
N VAL A 641 -17.85 12.49 -32.14
CA VAL A 641 -17.38 11.77 -33.32
C VAL A 641 -18.57 11.52 -34.29
N PRO A 642 -18.50 12.02 -35.54
CA PRO A 642 -19.60 11.90 -36.49
C PRO A 642 -19.73 10.49 -37.07
N GLY A 643 -20.92 10.16 -37.58
CA GLY A 643 -21.14 8.93 -38.34
C GLY A 643 -21.29 7.65 -37.52
N ILE A 644 -21.42 7.74 -36.18
CA ILE A 644 -21.63 6.58 -35.29
C ILE A 644 -23.07 6.54 -34.79
N ALA A 645 -23.66 5.34 -34.78
CA ALA A 645 -24.94 5.06 -34.13
C ALA A 645 -24.70 4.47 -32.73
N TRP A 646 -25.16 5.19 -31.69
CA TRP A 646 -24.90 4.82 -30.29
C TRP A 646 -26.10 4.13 -29.65
N PHE A 647 -25.83 3.04 -28.93
CA PHE A 647 -26.82 2.24 -28.22
C PHE A 647 -26.43 2.08 -26.76
N SER A 648 -27.36 2.32 -25.83
CA SER A 648 -27.13 2.10 -24.41
C SER A 648 -27.29 0.63 -24.06
N LEU A 649 -26.24 0.03 -23.49
CA LEU A 649 -26.27 -1.25 -22.79
C LEU A 649 -26.40 -1.06 -21.26
N GLN A 650 -26.48 0.19 -20.79
CA GLN A 650 -26.58 0.51 -19.37
C GLN A 650 -27.96 0.16 -18.83
N GLN A 651 -27.97 -0.57 -17.71
CA GLN A 651 -29.18 -0.88 -16.95
C GLN A 651 -29.14 -0.27 -15.54
N GLY A 652 -30.30 -0.26 -14.88
CA GLY A 652 -30.46 0.23 -13.50
C GLY A 652 -30.42 1.75 -13.37
N LYS A 653 -30.17 2.25 -12.15
CA LYS A 653 -30.27 3.67 -11.80
C LYS A 653 -29.40 4.58 -12.69
N ALA A 654 -28.25 4.11 -13.16
CA ALA A 654 -27.36 4.89 -14.00
C ALA A 654 -27.96 5.19 -15.39
N ALA A 655 -28.87 4.36 -15.90
CA ALA A 655 -29.54 4.59 -17.18
C ALA A 655 -30.40 5.87 -17.18
N ALA A 656 -30.88 6.31 -16.01
CA ALA A 656 -31.62 7.57 -15.87
C ALA A 656 -30.78 8.81 -16.27
N GLN A 657 -29.44 8.70 -16.30
CA GLN A 657 -28.56 9.79 -16.74
C GLN A 657 -28.74 10.13 -18.23
N ILE A 658 -29.28 9.22 -19.04
CA ILE A 658 -29.51 9.46 -20.48
C ILE A 658 -30.46 10.64 -20.68
N ALA A 659 -31.57 10.67 -19.95
CA ALA A 659 -32.59 11.71 -20.10
C ALA A 659 -32.08 13.12 -19.77
N ALA A 660 -31.07 13.23 -18.90
CA ALA A 660 -30.43 14.49 -18.51
C ALA A 660 -29.17 14.80 -19.34
N SER A 661 -28.80 13.95 -20.29
CA SER A 661 -27.58 14.08 -21.07
C SER A 661 -27.82 14.97 -22.30
N PRO A 662 -26.91 15.90 -22.63
CA PRO A 662 -26.94 16.61 -23.93
C PRO A 662 -26.88 15.67 -25.15
N ALA A 663 -26.48 14.42 -24.95
CA ALA A 663 -26.43 13.38 -25.98
C ALA A 663 -27.68 12.46 -26.00
N ALA A 664 -28.76 12.80 -25.28
CA ALA A 664 -29.97 11.98 -25.20
C ALA A 664 -30.52 11.58 -26.58
N ASP A 665 -30.56 12.53 -27.51
CA ASP A 665 -31.07 12.31 -28.88
C ASP A 665 -30.16 11.42 -29.74
N ARG A 666 -28.93 11.17 -29.29
CA ARG A 666 -27.91 10.42 -30.03
C ARG A 666 -27.66 9.02 -29.47
N LEU A 667 -28.17 8.73 -28.27
CA LEU A 667 -27.96 7.48 -27.55
C LEU A 667 -29.29 6.75 -27.39
N VAL A 668 -29.48 5.68 -28.17
CA VAL A 668 -30.73 4.90 -28.14
C VAL A 668 -30.78 4.05 -26.86
N PRO A 669 -31.73 4.28 -25.94
CA PRO A 669 -31.87 3.47 -24.74
C PRO A 669 -32.49 2.11 -25.07
N PHE A 670 -32.12 1.08 -24.30
CA PHE A 670 -32.77 -0.23 -24.36
C PHE A 670 -33.79 -0.38 -23.20
N PRO A 671 -34.80 -1.27 -23.29
CA PRO A 671 -35.76 -1.48 -22.21
C PRO A 671 -35.07 -1.78 -20.89
N ALA A 672 -35.51 -1.10 -19.83
CA ALA A 672 -34.91 -1.13 -18.51
C ALA A 672 -34.91 -2.52 -17.85
N ASP A 673 -35.80 -3.41 -18.30
CA ASP A 673 -36.01 -4.76 -17.75
C ASP A 673 -35.68 -5.86 -18.77
N ALA A 674 -34.84 -5.55 -19.75
CA ALA A 674 -34.45 -6.55 -20.75
C ALA A 674 -33.74 -7.74 -20.09
N ALA A 675 -34.13 -8.96 -20.48
CA ALA A 675 -33.47 -10.16 -20.01
C ALA A 675 -32.00 -10.16 -20.47
N LEU A 676 -31.13 -10.82 -19.71
CA LEU A 676 -29.69 -10.87 -20.04
C LEU A 676 -29.42 -11.49 -21.41
N VAL A 677 -30.26 -12.46 -21.84
CA VAL A 677 -30.20 -13.05 -23.19
C VAL A 677 -30.55 -12.05 -24.31
N ASP A 678 -31.42 -11.07 -24.04
CA ASP A 678 -31.74 -10.01 -25.01
C ASP A 678 -30.60 -9.00 -25.10
N THR A 679 -29.94 -8.71 -23.97
CA THR A 679 -28.71 -7.91 -23.95
C THR A 679 -27.59 -8.61 -24.73
N ALA A 680 -27.44 -9.94 -24.56
CA ALA A 680 -26.50 -10.75 -25.33
C ALA A 680 -26.78 -10.70 -26.85
N ALA A 681 -28.07 -10.78 -27.24
CA ALA A 681 -28.50 -10.71 -28.62
C ALA A 681 -28.13 -9.36 -29.28
N LEU A 682 -28.29 -8.26 -28.56
CA LEU A 682 -27.85 -6.94 -29.03
C LEU A 682 -26.36 -6.88 -29.19
N ILE A 683 -25.60 -7.27 -28.17
CA ILE A 683 -24.12 -7.28 -28.20
C ILE A 683 -23.62 -8.05 -29.43
N ALA A 684 -24.25 -9.18 -29.77
CA ALA A 684 -23.90 -9.98 -30.95
C ALA A 684 -24.09 -9.24 -32.30
N GLU A 685 -24.94 -8.21 -32.35
CA GLU A 685 -25.25 -7.43 -33.56
C GLU A 685 -24.59 -6.05 -33.61
N LEU A 686 -23.88 -5.65 -32.54
CA LEU A 686 -23.10 -4.42 -32.47
C LEU A 686 -21.69 -4.61 -33.05
N ASP A 687 -21.13 -3.55 -33.61
CA ASP A 687 -19.79 -3.54 -34.22
C ASP A 687 -18.67 -3.40 -33.17
N LEU A 688 -18.94 -2.62 -32.11
CA LEU A 688 -18.02 -2.39 -31.00
C LEU A 688 -18.81 -2.20 -29.71
N ILE A 689 -18.26 -2.69 -28.61
CA ILE A 689 -18.76 -2.41 -27.26
C ILE A 689 -17.72 -1.55 -26.54
N ILE A 690 -18.14 -0.45 -25.93
CA ILE A 690 -17.29 0.33 -25.01
C ILE A 690 -17.93 0.26 -23.63
N THR A 691 -17.21 -0.29 -22.66
CA THR A 691 -17.78 -0.53 -21.34
C THR A 691 -16.77 -0.34 -20.23
N VAL A 692 -17.21 0.00 -19.02
CA VAL A 692 -16.38 -0.15 -17.81
C VAL A 692 -16.34 -1.61 -17.36
N ASP A 693 -15.56 -1.90 -16.31
CA ASP A 693 -15.42 -3.24 -15.74
C ASP A 693 -16.74 -3.80 -15.17
N THR A 694 -17.52 -4.47 -16.01
CA THR A 694 -18.87 -4.97 -15.71
C THR A 694 -19.13 -6.33 -16.37
N SER A 695 -20.26 -6.95 -16.06
CA SER A 695 -20.74 -8.15 -16.77
C SER A 695 -20.87 -7.97 -18.28
N ILE A 696 -21.03 -6.74 -18.77
CA ILE A 696 -21.09 -6.45 -20.22
C ILE A 696 -19.74 -6.74 -20.89
N ALA A 697 -18.61 -6.43 -20.24
CA ALA A 697 -17.29 -6.77 -20.76
C ALA A 697 -17.12 -8.28 -20.93
N HIS A 698 -17.55 -9.05 -19.93
CA HIS A 698 -17.48 -10.51 -19.95
C HIS A 698 -18.44 -11.14 -20.96
N LEU A 699 -19.66 -10.61 -21.08
CA LEU A 699 -20.65 -11.09 -22.04
C LEU A 699 -20.20 -10.82 -23.48
N ALA A 700 -19.70 -9.61 -23.77
CA ALA A 700 -19.19 -9.26 -25.09
C ALA A 700 -17.95 -10.07 -25.47
N GLY A 701 -17.03 -10.27 -24.53
CA GLY A 701 -15.89 -11.16 -24.71
C GLY A 701 -16.30 -12.61 -24.97
N ALA A 702 -17.29 -13.14 -24.24
CA ALA A 702 -17.79 -14.50 -24.44
C ALA A 702 -18.46 -14.73 -25.80
N LEU A 703 -19.05 -13.68 -26.37
CA LEU A 703 -19.64 -13.64 -27.70
C LEU A 703 -18.64 -13.31 -28.82
N ALA A 704 -17.34 -13.22 -28.50
CA ALA A 704 -16.27 -12.82 -29.43
C ALA A 704 -16.54 -11.48 -30.14
N ARG A 705 -17.04 -10.48 -29.42
CA ARG A 705 -17.28 -9.14 -29.98
C ARG A 705 -16.11 -8.20 -29.68
N PRO A 706 -15.68 -7.37 -30.66
CA PRO A 706 -14.73 -6.29 -30.39
C PRO A 706 -15.22 -5.44 -29.22
N THR A 707 -14.38 -5.27 -28.21
CA THR A 707 -14.77 -4.56 -26.98
C THR A 707 -13.62 -3.74 -26.43
N TRP A 708 -13.89 -2.50 -26.06
CA TRP A 708 -12.96 -1.63 -25.36
C TRP A 708 -13.41 -1.45 -23.91
N VAL A 709 -12.54 -1.84 -22.97
CA VAL A 709 -12.83 -1.78 -21.54
C VAL A 709 -12.12 -0.59 -20.91
N LEU A 710 -12.89 0.30 -20.29
CA LEU A 710 -12.39 1.45 -19.57
C LEU A 710 -12.11 1.04 -18.12
N LEU A 711 -10.85 1.12 -17.71
CA LEU A 711 -10.38 0.59 -16.43
C LEU A 711 -9.94 1.70 -15.48
N PRO A 712 -10.24 1.55 -14.16
CA PRO A 712 -9.69 2.43 -13.14
C PRO A 712 -8.17 2.28 -13.01
N PHE A 713 -7.55 3.19 -12.26
CA PHE A 713 -6.11 3.19 -12.03
C PHE A 713 -5.60 1.90 -11.36
N ALA A 714 -6.31 1.42 -10.34
CA ALA A 714 -6.12 0.10 -9.74
C ALA A 714 -7.22 -0.84 -10.28
N PRO A 715 -6.93 -1.68 -11.30
CA PRO A 715 -7.91 -2.51 -11.97
C PRO A 715 -8.23 -3.81 -11.20
N ASP A 716 -9.34 -4.48 -11.55
CA ASP A 716 -9.56 -5.86 -11.15
C ASP A 716 -8.45 -6.78 -11.70
N TRP A 717 -8.13 -7.83 -10.94
CA TRP A 717 -7.04 -8.76 -11.22
C TRP A 717 -7.15 -9.43 -12.60
N ARG A 718 -8.36 -9.60 -13.15
CA ARG A 718 -8.60 -10.20 -14.47
C ARG A 718 -7.90 -9.45 -15.60
N TRP A 719 -7.73 -8.15 -15.42
CA TRP A 719 -7.17 -7.28 -16.43
C TRP A 719 -5.65 -7.15 -16.32
N GLN A 720 -5.02 -7.62 -15.23
CA GLN A 720 -3.58 -7.53 -14.96
C GLN A 720 -3.03 -6.10 -15.03
N LEU A 721 -1.70 -5.97 -14.84
CA LEU A 721 -0.98 -4.70 -14.88
C LEU A 721 -0.25 -4.50 -16.22
N GLY A 722 -0.11 -3.24 -16.65
CA GLY A 722 0.83 -2.85 -17.70
C GLY A 722 0.52 -3.34 -19.12
N ARG A 723 -0.72 -3.74 -19.41
CA ARG A 723 -1.12 -4.24 -20.73
C ARG A 723 -2.41 -3.62 -21.26
N ASP A 724 -2.50 -3.48 -22.58
CA ASP A 724 -3.66 -2.90 -23.28
C ASP A 724 -4.52 -3.98 -23.98
N ASP A 725 -4.20 -5.27 -23.80
CA ASP A 725 -4.96 -6.43 -24.25
C ASP A 725 -5.49 -7.25 -23.06
N SER A 726 -6.39 -8.22 -23.32
CA SER A 726 -6.94 -9.11 -22.30
C SER A 726 -6.45 -10.55 -22.48
N PRO A 727 -5.88 -11.19 -21.42
CA PRO A 727 -5.49 -12.59 -21.51
C PRO A 727 -6.70 -13.54 -21.56
N TRP A 728 -7.89 -13.05 -21.17
CA TRP A 728 -9.12 -13.85 -21.14
C TRP A 728 -9.94 -13.77 -22.42
N TYR A 729 -9.78 -12.67 -23.18
CA TYR A 729 -10.60 -12.37 -24.34
C TYR A 729 -9.75 -11.67 -25.42
N PRO A 730 -9.37 -12.39 -26.49
CA PRO A 730 -8.54 -11.84 -27.56
C PRO A 730 -9.15 -10.62 -28.27
N THR A 731 -10.48 -10.49 -28.24
CA THR A 731 -11.25 -9.40 -28.88
C THR A 731 -11.32 -8.13 -28.04
N LEU A 732 -10.71 -8.09 -26.85
CA LEU A 732 -10.74 -6.95 -25.95
C LEU A 732 -9.49 -6.08 -26.05
N ARG A 733 -9.70 -4.76 -25.91
CA ARG A 733 -8.65 -3.75 -25.68
C ARG A 733 -8.95 -2.99 -24.40
N LEU A 734 -7.91 -2.63 -23.65
CA LEU A 734 -8.01 -2.03 -22.33
C LEU A 734 -7.52 -0.58 -22.36
N PHE A 735 -8.29 0.31 -21.73
CA PHE A 735 -7.96 1.73 -21.60
C PHE A 735 -7.94 2.11 -20.13
N ARG A 736 -6.73 2.34 -19.60
CA ARG A 736 -6.51 2.52 -18.16
C ARG A 736 -6.32 3.98 -17.80
N GLN A 737 -6.82 4.36 -16.63
CA GLN A 737 -6.47 5.64 -16.04
C GLN A 737 -4.95 5.70 -15.77
N PRO A 738 -4.26 6.79 -16.15
CA PRO A 738 -2.84 6.97 -15.82
C PRO A 738 -2.62 7.34 -14.35
N ARG A 739 -3.64 7.85 -13.68
CA ARG A 739 -3.67 8.20 -12.25
C ARG A 739 -5.11 8.11 -11.72
N PRO A 740 -5.34 7.95 -10.41
CA PRO A 740 -6.68 7.84 -9.85
C PRO A 740 -7.60 8.98 -10.31
N ARG A 741 -8.82 8.62 -10.73
CA ARG A 741 -9.92 9.51 -11.15
C ARG A 741 -9.72 10.25 -12.48
N ASP A 742 -8.66 9.94 -13.23
CA ASP A 742 -8.40 10.58 -14.52
C ASP A 742 -9.16 9.90 -15.67
N TRP A 743 -10.49 9.93 -15.59
CA TRP A 743 -11.36 9.41 -16.65
C TRP A 743 -11.28 10.25 -17.93
N GLN A 744 -10.97 11.54 -17.82
CA GLN A 744 -10.86 12.44 -18.97
C GLN A 744 -9.77 11.97 -19.94
N SER A 745 -8.60 11.58 -19.45
CA SER A 745 -7.51 11.06 -20.28
C SER A 745 -7.88 9.74 -20.96
N VAL A 746 -8.65 8.88 -20.26
CA VAL A 746 -9.16 7.62 -20.84
C VAL A 746 -10.12 7.90 -21.99
N VAL A 747 -11.11 8.79 -21.77
CA VAL A 747 -12.10 9.16 -22.78
C VAL A 747 -11.44 9.80 -24.00
N ALA A 748 -10.45 10.68 -23.81
CA ALA A 748 -9.71 11.30 -24.91
C ALA A 748 -8.98 10.26 -25.78
N ARG A 749 -8.35 9.25 -25.17
CA ARG A 749 -7.70 8.15 -25.92
C ARG A 749 -8.70 7.32 -26.72
N VAL A 750 -9.88 7.07 -26.16
CA VAL A 750 -10.96 6.35 -26.83
C VAL A 750 -11.49 7.17 -28.01
N GLN A 751 -11.75 8.46 -27.80
CA GLN A 751 -12.20 9.38 -28.84
C GLN A 751 -11.23 9.40 -30.02
N ALA A 752 -9.94 9.62 -29.76
CA ALA A 752 -8.91 9.66 -30.79
C ALA A 752 -8.85 8.36 -31.60
N ARG A 753 -9.09 7.20 -30.96
CA ARG A 753 -9.11 5.90 -31.65
C ARG A 753 -10.37 5.72 -32.52
N LEU A 754 -11.52 6.24 -32.10
CA LEU A 754 -12.73 6.27 -32.93
C LEU A 754 -12.55 7.16 -34.16
N GLU A 755 -11.96 8.34 -33.98
CA GLU A 755 -11.69 9.30 -35.07
C GLU A 755 -10.73 8.73 -36.11
N ALA A 756 -9.79 7.87 -35.70
CA ALA A 756 -8.87 7.18 -36.61
C ALA A 756 -9.55 6.11 -37.48
N GLY A 757 -10.85 5.84 -37.31
CA GLY A 757 -11.57 4.80 -38.07
C GLY A 757 -11.12 3.37 -37.77
N ALA A 758 -10.34 3.17 -36.70
CA ALA A 758 -9.74 1.90 -36.33
C ALA A 758 -10.73 0.97 -35.60
N LEU A 759 -11.89 0.71 -36.21
CA LEU A 759 -12.74 -0.40 -35.80
C LEU A 759 -12.05 -1.69 -36.26
N GLU A 760 -11.55 -2.49 -35.31
CA GLU A 760 -10.88 -3.75 -35.65
C GLU A 760 -11.83 -4.64 -36.47
N PRO A 761 -11.37 -5.24 -37.59
CA PRO A 761 -12.22 -6.04 -38.45
C PRO A 761 -12.82 -7.23 -37.68
N ARG A 762 -14.07 -7.57 -38.05
CA ARG A 762 -14.91 -8.59 -37.40
C ARG A 762 -14.33 -10.00 -37.46
#